data_AF-A0A127F2N8-F1
#
_entry.id   AF-A0A127F2N8-F1
#
_cell.length_a   1.000
_cell.length_b   1.000
_cell.length_c   1.000
_cell.angle_alpha   90.00
_cell.angle_beta   90.00
_cell.angle_gamma   90.00
#
_symmetry.space_group_name_H-M   'P 1'
#
loop_
_entity.id
_entity.type
_entity.pdbx_description
1 polymer ?
#
loop_
_entity_poly.entity_id
_entity_poly.type
_entity_poly.pdbx_seq_one_letter_code
_entity_poly.pdbx_strand_id
1 'polypeptide(L)'
;MYSNRTIYISLALSTLGILFLSIPSLAFAATSVPAGTDTWTSVITGGGSYTLAAGTHTLTSNVLLPQGVTLTADPGATVIISNVSLFIQSNSTISGIPITINGASGKIALIATSSSNAFQHDVTFQNNTITGSGGTQGFYAGQGFNSFHRNINILNNTFTGATVYVEIGNNFNISGNTFGSLSAGAVAVHLSEVGSSTISSNRIDGGINGILFLSRNDVGTVHIEPIGNIVTNNILTNITTEGISFDSNANTPAATGVREYDTIAFVRGSNKVDLSSTNWVSQTTYTGSKYHLAFVSGALAGKQYMITTENGSSTTLSIPSADYALIQPGDGITISTMAANNLIANNTVLSNQGTAIMFWGRGYDDTVSNNILQTVGPYSTHAIQFASLNGIASTTSITGLKRRMPVGFNAATNNDAIAGDVLVNYYNNYDSGGTADYTPVYTPAVNTTTSDPLLAALSLNDFHLTYLSPAIDAGVATTTRTTDYYGNPIYGAPDLGAIEYQPPYIIGTDSVSMDGNIRVYGNGKYRYMAATTTAASANFQIVPQGGWPAGSYAQYYDVKITNWQNSGTYAKSWTASSPIAGNTVFTIGNLNPNQLYQMKVDGSNYTQATANSSGIATFTYTAGWSTHSFDVNAVPATCALAIDKTSVSTGDLVVLTWTSTHGISASIDQGVGSVPLNGSVTSSLNRAGNQTYSLAVTGADGVIATCSVSLAVKSREAPQIFGLSPTAPGYQVQNSLSASATTTTVEVGETGKTAASVQSFTHTLKLGDLDQDVQQLQKFLNTHGAVVTESGGGSVGNETQFFGTLTFRALLRYQNLHADQILKPAGLTVGTGFFGAATRAYVNSVQ
;
A
#
# COMPACT_ATOMS: atom_id res chain seq x y z
N MET A 1 31.92 54.51 -37.19
CA MET A 1 32.65 54.25 -35.93
C MET A 1 31.62 54.16 -34.81
N TYR A 2 31.78 53.14 -33.96
CA TYR A 2 31.08 52.81 -32.70
C TYR A 2 30.54 54.03 -31.91
N SER A 3 29.44 53.97 -31.14
CA SER A 3 29.29 53.09 -29.96
C SER A 3 27.88 53.16 -29.35
N ASN A 4 27.38 51.97 -29.00
CA ASN A 4 26.61 51.57 -27.81
C ASN A 4 26.36 52.62 -26.71
N ARG A 5 25.12 52.63 -26.17
CA ARG A 5 24.76 52.09 -24.83
C ARG A 5 23.30 52.45 -24.50
N THR A 6 22.43 51.47 -24.35
CA THR A 6 21.17 51.64 -23.60
C THR A 6 21.10 50.60 -22.49
N ILE A 7 20.78 51.13 -21.32
CA ILE A 7 20.91 50.57 -19.98
C ILE A 7 19.74 49.62 -19.70
N TYR A 8 20.03 48.47 -19.11
CA TYR A 8 19.04 47.60 -18.48
C TYR A 8 18.57 48.23 -17.17
N ILE A 9 17.26 48.43 -17.00
CA ILE A 9 16.62 48.64 -15.69
C ILE A 9 15.68 47.46 -15.47
N SER A 10 16.03 46.59 -14.52
CA SER A 10 15.11 45.62 -13.95
C SER A 10 14.14 46.35 -13.01
N LEU A 11 12.84 46.18 -13.23
CA LEU A 11 11.82 46.52 -12.25
C LEU A 11 10.94 45.29 -12.04
N ALA A 12 11.10 44.68 -10.88
CA ALA A 12 10.15 43.74 -10.31
C ALA A 12 8.86 44.50 -9.99
N LEU A 13 7.72 43.99 -10.46
CA LEU A 13 6.42 44.31 -9.90
C LEU A 13 5.59 43.04 -9.71
N SER A 14 5.42 42.71 -8.44
CA SER A 14 4.43 41.80 -7.90
C SER A 14 3.02 42.40 -7.98
N THR A 15 2.05 41.53 -8.21
CA THR A 15 0.63 41.64 -7.83
C THR A 15 -0.16 42.88 -8.30
N LEU A 16 -0.87 42.75 -9.42
CA LEU A 16 -2.25 43.23 -9.59
C LEU A 16 -2.89 42.50 -10.78
N GLY A 17 -4.06 41.89 -10.56
CA GLY A 17 -4.80 41.16 -11.60
C GLY A 17 -5.28 42.09 -12.71
N ILE A 18 -4.77 41.87 -13.92
CA ILE A 18 -5.28 42.47 -15.16
C ILE A 18 -5.94 41.34 -15.95
N LEU A 19 -7.24 41.50 -16.16
CA LEU A 19 -8.08 40.71 -17.05
C LEU A 19 -7.50 40.81 -18.47
N PHE A 20 -6.86 39.74 -18.96
CA PHE A 20 -6.50 39.63 -20.38
C PHE A 20 -7.80 39.45 -21.17
N LEU A 21 -8.31 40.53 -21.78
CA LEU A 21 -9.16 40.38 -22.95
C LEU A 21 -8.33 39.71 -24.04
N SER A 22 -8.71 38.49 -24.40
CA SER A 22 -8.18 37.77 -25.54
C SER A 22 -8.45 38.58 -26.81
N ILE A 23 -7.42 39.22 -27.35
CA ILE A 23 -7.45 39.70 -28.73
C ILE A 23 -7.47 38.42 -29.58
N PRO A 24 -8.51 38.15 -30.40
CA PRO A 24 -8.47 37.00 -31.29
C PRO A 24 -7.26 37.18 -32.20
N SER A 25 -6.35 36.21 -32.18
CA SER A 25 -5.27 36.13 -33.15
C SER A 25 -5.89 36.20 -34.54
N LEU A 26 -5.39 37.11 -35.38
CA LEU A 26 -5.67 37.10 -36.82
C LEU A 26 -5.23 35.74 -37.37
N ALA A 27 -6.16 34.79 -37.43
CA ALA A 27 -5.93 33.50 -38.05
C ALA A 27 -5.79 33.73 -39.54
N PHE A 28 -4.56 33.66 -40.06
CA PHE A 28 -4.35 33.50 -41.49
C PHE A 28 -5.10 32.24 -41.93
N ALA A 29 -5.97 32.37 -42.93
CA ALA A 29 -6.69 31.22 -43.49
C ALA A 29 -5.66 30.19 -43.97
N ALA A 30 -5.85 28.92 -43.59
CA ALA A 30 -4.96 27.85 -43.99
C ALA A 30 -5.00 27.66 -45.51
N THR A 31 -3.85 27.42 -46.12
CA THR A 31 -3.75 27.17 -47.56
C THR A 31 -4.26 25.76 -47.87
N SER A 32 -5.23 25.65 -48.77
CA SER A 32 -5.77 24.35 -49.18
C SER A 32 -4.77 23.59 -50.07
N VAL A 33 -4.53 22.32 -49.74
CA VAL A 33 -3.73 21.39 -50.55
C VAL A 33 -4.67 20.48 -51.33
N PRO A 34 -4.68 20.49 -52.67
CA PRO A 34 -5.55 19.64 -53.47
C PRO A 34 -5.19 18.16 -53.36
N ALA A 35 -6.20 17.28 -53.36
CA ALA A 35 -6.02 15.83 -53.48
C ALA A 35 -5.38 15.46 -54.83
N GLY A 36 -4.67 14.33 -54.87
CA GLY A 36 -3.91 13.88 -56.04
C GLY A 36 -2.57 13.25 -55.66
N THR A 37 -1.76 12.95 -56.68
CA THR A 37 -0.43 12.37 -56.49
C THR A 37 0.63 13.47 -56.40
N ASP A 38 1.45 13.44 -55.34
CA ASP A 38 2.61 14.33 -55.11
C ASP A 38 2.31 15.85 -55.20
N THR A 39 1.05 16.26 -55.01
CA THR A 39 0.62 17.67 -55.10
C THR A 39 1.28 18.57 -54.06
N TRP A 40 1.67 17.99 -52.92
CA TRP A 40 2.18 18.70 -51.75
C TRP A 40 3.46 19.50 -52.04
N THR A 41 4.36 18.94 -52.86
CA THR A 41 5.68 19.52 -53.15
C THR A 41 5.60 20.90 -53.82
N SER A 42 4.51 21.16 -54.56
CA SER A 42 4.28 22.43 -55.24
C SER A 42 3.52 23.46 -54.39
N VAL A 43 2.83 23.02 -53.34
CA VAL A 43 1.94 23.85 -52.52
C VAL A 43 2.59 24.22 -51.19
N ILE A 44 3.18 23.24 -50.50
CA ILE A 44 3.79 23.41 -49.18
C ILE A 44 5.25 23.83 -49.37
N THR A 45 5.46 25.10 -49.72
CA THR A 45 6.79 25.64 -50.07
C THR A 45 7.49 26.38 -48.93
N GLY A 46 6.79 26.63 -47.82
CA GLY A 46 7.34 27.25 -46.61
C GLY A 46 6.51 26.96 -45.35
N GLY A 47 6.97 27.45 -44.20
CA GLY A 47 6.20 27.38 -42.96
C GLY A 47 4.86 28.10 -43.07
N GLY A 48 3.84 27.63 -42.36
CA GLY A 48 2.47 28.13 -42.47
C GLY A 48 1.42 27.09 -42.09
N SER A 49 0.15 27.49 -42.16
CA SER A 49 -0.99 26.59 -41.93
C SER A 49 -1.54 26.07 -43.26
N TYR A 50 -1.72 24.76 -43.36
CA TYR A 50 -2.20 24.06 -44.55
C TYR A 50 -3.29 23.06 -44.17
N THR A 51 -4.26 22.88 -45.07
CA THR A 51 -5.36 21.93 -44.89
C THR A 51 -5.51 21.06 -46.14
N LEU A 52 -5.43 19.74 -45.96
CA LEU A 52 -5.65 18.77 -47.02
C LEU A 52 -7.13 18.76 -47.41
N ALA A 53 -7.43 19.10 -48.65
CA ALA A 53 -8.79 19.02 -49.18
C ALA A 53 -9.27 17.57 -49.21
N ALA A 54 -10.58 17.37 -49.12
CA ALA A 54 -11.21 16.05 -49.20
C ALA A 54 -10.76 15.26 -50.44
N GLY A 55 -10.54 13.95 -50.28
CA GLY A 55 -10.02 13.06 -51.32
C GLY A 55 -8.68 12.42 -50.95
N THR A 56 -8.14 11.63 -51.88
CA THR A 56 -6.91 10.85 -51.64
C THR A 56 -5.66 11.60 -52.08
N HIS A 57 -4.71 11.74 -51.17
CA HIS A 57 -3.38 12.32 -51.36
C HIS A 57 -2.36 11.20 -51.40
N THR A 58 -1.78 10.92 -52.57
CA THR A 58 -0.82 9.82 -52.72
C THR A 58 0.60 10.38 -52.82
N LEU A 59 1.48 9.94 -51.92
CA LEU A 59 2.90 10.23 -51.97
C LEU A 59 3.63 9.07 -52.66
N THR A 60 4.20 9.36 -53.82
CA THR A 60 5.05 8.44 -54.62
C THR A 60 6.49 8.89 -54.70
N SER A 61 6.81 10.08 -54.19
CA SER A 61 8.15 10.60 -53.98
C SER A 61 8.34 11.04 -52.52
N ASN A 62 9.59 11.12 -52.06
CA ASN A 62 9.88 11.66 -50.73
C ASN A 62 9.42 13.11 -50.65
N VAL A 63 8.65 13.45 -49.61
CA VAL A 63 8.17 14.82 -49.36
C VAL A 63 8.83 15.37 -48.12
N LEU A 64 9.37 16.59 -48.19
CA LEU A 64 9.89 17.31 -47.04
C LEU A 64 8.93 18.46 -46.71
N LEU A 65 8.33 18.42 -45.52
CA LEU A 65 7.60 19.56 -44.97
C LEU A 65 8.59 20.57 -44.40
N PRO A 66 8.55 21.84 -44.86
CA PRO A 66 9.36 22.91 -44.31
C PRO A 66 9.20 23.07 -42.78
N GLN A 67 10.18 23.72 -42.14
CA GLN A 67 10.06 24.12 -40.74
C GLN A 67 8.83 25.02 -40.52
N GLY A 68 8.11 24.83 -39.42
CA GLY A 68 6.99 25.71 -39.06
C GLY A 68 5.66 25.36 -39.75
N VAL A 69 5.47 24.13 -40.21
CA VAL A 69 4.24 23.71 -40.91
C VAL A 69 3.20 23.22 -39.91
N THR A 70 1.99 23.78 -39.98
CA THR A 70 0.79 23.21 -39.37
C THR A 70 -0.05 22.56 -40.46
N LEU A 71 -0.17 21.24 -40.45
CA LEU A 71 -0.92 20.46 -41.44
C LEU A 71 -2.13 19.80 -40.79
N THR A 72 -3.30 20.04 -41.39
CA THR A 72 -4.60 19.48 -40.98
C THR A 72 -5.31 18.85 -42.18
N ALA A 73 -6.45 18.20 -41.95
CA ALA A 73 -7.23 17.54 -43.01
C ALA A 73 -8.72 17.90 -42.90
N ASP A 74 -9.34 18.18 -44.05
CA ASP A 74 -10.80 18.26 -44.15
C ASP A 74 -11.43 16.86 -44.00
N PRO A 75 -12.70 16.77 -43.56
CA PRO A 75 -13.43 15.50 -43.54
C PRO A 75 -13.39 14.79 -44.90
N GLY A 76 -12.96 13.52 -44.90
CA GLY A 76 -12.84 12.72 -46.12
C GLY A 76 -11.49 12.81 -46.84
N ALA A 77 -10.53 13.59 -46.32
CA ALA A 77 -9.15 13.53 -46.80
C ALA A 77 -8.43 12.28 -46.26
N THR A 78 -7.63 11.63 -47.11
CA THR A 78 -6.79 10.47 -46.75
C THR A 78 -5.43 10.59 -47.39
N VAL A 79 -4.37 10.13 -46.71
CA VAL A 79 -2.99 10.13 -47.23
C VAL A 79 -2.51 8.70 -47.43
N ILE A 80 -1.87 8.43 -48.56
CA ILE A 80 -1.24 7.15 -48.86
C ILE A 80 0.25 7.40 -49.13
N ILE A 81 1.12 6.83 -48.31
CA ILE A 81 2.58 6.88 -48.47
C ILE A 81 3.03 5.54 -49.05
N SER A 82 3.54 5.50 -50.29
CA SER A 82 3.89 4.25 -50.96
C SER A 82 5.39 4.13 -51.26
N ASN A 83 6.11 3.31 -50.49
CA ASN A 83 7.56 3.09 -50.59
C ASN A 83 8.43 4.36 -50.50
N VAL A 84 7.90 5.43 -49.91
CA VAL A 84 8.58 6.73 -49.73
C VAL A 84 8.39 7.26 -48.32
N SER A 85 9.10 8.32 -47.96
CA SER A 85 9.00 8.94 -46.65
C SER A 85 8.39 10.34 -46.70
N LEU A 86 7.56 10.66 -45.71
CA LEU A 86 7.16 12.03 -45.39
C LEU A 86 8.09 12.56 -44.30
N PHE A 87 8.87 13.57 -44.61
CA PHE A 87 9.83 14.18 -43.70
C PHE A 87 9.26 15.43 -43.06
N ILE A 88 9.38 15.53 -41.73
CA ILE A 88 8.88 16.66 -40.94
C ILE A 88 10.06 17.37 -40.27
N GLN A 89 10.09 18.70 -40.37
CA GLN A 89 11.08 19.55 -39.70
C GLN A 89 10.52 20.15 -38.39
N SER A 90 11.39 20.78 -37.59
CA SER A 90 11.05 21.43 -36.32
C SER A 90 9.88 22.42 -36.41
N ASN A 91 9.28 22.73 -35.27
CA ASN A 91 8.18 23.70 -35.11
C ASN A 91 6.93 23.35 -35.93
N SER A 92 6.73 22.06 -36.21
CA SER A 92 5.63 21.60 -37.08
C SER A 92 4.57 20.85 -36.28
N THR A 93 3.31 21.01 -36.68
CA THR A 93 2.16 20.30 -36.11
C THR A 93 1.43 19.55 -37.21
N ILE A 94 1.26 18.23 -37.05
CA ILE A 94 0.48 17.39 -37.97
C ILE A 94 -0.71 16.81 -37.20
N SER A 95 -1.93 17.15 -37.62
CA SER A 95 -3.12 16.83 -36.83
C SER A 95 -4.31 16.34 -37.65
N GLY A 96 -4.95 15.27 -37.19
CA GLY A 96 -6.26 14.84 -37.69
C GLY A 96 -6.24 14.12 -39.04
N ILE A 97 -5.13 13.50 -39.42
CA ILE A 97 -4.94 12.95 -40.77
C ILE A 97 -4.99 11.41 -40.75
N PRO A 98 -5.86 10.78 -41.56
CA PRO A 98 -5.76 9.35 -41.86
C PRO A 98 -4.62 9.09 -42.86
N ILE A 99 -3.66 8.25 -42.48
CA ILE A 99 -2.43 7.95 -43.21
C ILE A 99 -2.28 6.43 -43.36
N THR A 100 -2.10 5.96 -44.59
CA THR A 100 -1.77 4.56 -44.90
C THR A 100 -0.34 4.50 -45.43
N ILE A 101 0.48 3.61 -44.85
CA ILE A 101 1.87 3.40 -45.26
C ILE A 101 1.97 2.05 -45.94
N ASN A 102 2.25 2.08 -47.24
CA ASN A 102 2.40 0.92 -48.09
C ASN A 102 3.89 0.66 -48.36
N GLY A 103 4.36 -0.54 -48.04
CA GLY A 103 5.69 -1.03 -48.39
C GLY A 103 6.76 -0.83 -47.31
N ALA A 104 7.81 -1.66 -47.38
CA ALA A 104 8.79 -1.82 -46.31
C ALA A 104 9.65 -0.57 -46.02
N SER A 105 9.78 0.33 -46.99
CA SER A 105 10.58 1.57 -46.87
C SER A 105 9.76 2.79 -46.44
N GLY A 106 8.42 2.67 -46.39
CA GLY A 106 7.54 3.78 -46.08
C GLY A 106 7.57 4.18 -44.61
N LYS A 107 7.65 5.49 -44.31
CA LYS A 107 7.60 6.03 -42.95
C LYS A 107 7.28 7.52 -42.90
N ILE A 108 6.72 7.97 -41.79
CA ILE A 108 6.72 9.39 -41.43
C ILE A 108 7.98 9.61 -40.58
N ALA A 109 8.91 10.40 -41.07
CA ALA A 109 10.22 10.55 -40.45
C ALA A 109 10.48 12.01 -40.03
N LEU A 110 11.06 12.23 -38.86
CA LEU A 110 11.64 13.53 -38.53
C LEU A 110 13.01 13.64 -39.17
N ILE A 111 13.29 14.78 -39.80
CA ILE A 111 14.64 15.09 -40.30
C ILE A 111 15.13 16.39 -39.66
N ALA A 112 16.37 16.34 -39.17
CA ALA A 112 17.13 17.53 -38.85
C ALA A 112 17.84 18.06 -40.11
N THR A 113 17.70 19.35 -40.42
CA THR A 113 18.24 19.94 -41.67
C THR A 113 19.63 20.56 -41.56
N SER A 114 20.34 20.36 -40.46
CA SER A 114 21.70 20.89 -40.29
C SER A 114 22.59 20.00 -39.43
N SER A 115 23.88 19.98 -39.76
CA SER A 115 24.96 19.28 -39.05
C SER A 115 25.41 19.94 -37.73
N SER A 116 24.68 20.94 -37.22
CA SER A 116 25.01 21.65 -35.98
C SER A 116 24.15 21.18 -34.81
N ASN A 117 24.79 20.94 -33.66
CA ASN A 117 24.22 20.40 -32.41
C ASN A 117 23.14 21.27 -31.70
N ALA A 118 22.49 22.19 -32.42
CA ALA A 118 21.50 23.14 -31.87
C ALA A 118 20.05 22.65 -32.04
N PHE A 119 19.79 21.36 -31.79
CA PHE A 119 18.50 20.74 -32.09
C PHE A 119 17.44 21.00 -30.99
N GLN A 120 16.37 21.72 -31.36
CA GLN A 120 15.04 21.69 -30.73
C GLN A 120 14.08 21.18 -31.81
N HIS A 121 13.46 20.01 -31.59
CA HIS A 121 12.43 19.48 -32.47
C HIS A 121 11.07 19.68 -31.81
N ASP A 122 10.58 20.91 -31.78
CA ASP A 122 9.24 21.23 -31.26
C ASP A 122 8.17 20.73 -32.26
N VAL A 123 7.97 19.42 -32.32
CA VAL A 123 7.06 18.76 -33.26
C VAL A 123 5.90 18.18 -32.50
N THR A 124 4.67 18.43 -32.99
CA THR A 124 3.45 17.82 -32.45
C THR A 124 2.78 16.99 -33.52
N PHE A 125 2.65 15.70 -33.27
CA PHE A 125 1.98 14.73 -34.13
C PHE A 125 0.79 14.17 -33.37
N GLN A 126 -0.44 14.59 -33.73
CA GLN A 126 -1.60 14.32 -32.89
C GLN A 126 -2.89 13.95 -33.63
N ASN A 127 -3.76 13.17 -32.98
CA ASN A 127 -5.09 12.83 -33.50
C ASN A 127 -5.08 12.18 -34.91
N ASN A 128 -3.96 11.57 -35.32
CA ASN A 128 -3.82 10.94 -36.63
C ASN A 128 -4.18 9.45 -36.55
N THR A 129 -4.56 8.86 -37.67
CA THR A 129 -4.70 7.40 -37.82
C THR A 129 -3.63 6.91 -38.78
N ILE A 130 -2.83 5.92 -38.39
CA ILE A 130 -1.69 5.42 -39.14
C ILE A 130 -1.89 3.91 -39.33
N THR A 131 -1.95 3.48 -40.57
CA THR A 131 -2.11 2.06 -40.93
C THR A 131 -0.85 1.56 -41.65
N GLY A 132 -0.30 0.43 -41.22
CA GLY A 132 0.90 -0.20 -41.79
C GLY A 132 0.84 -1.73 -41.76
N SER A 133 1.93 -2.40 -42.17
CA SER A 133 2.00 -3.85 -42.34
C SER A 133 2.60 -4.56 -41.12
N GLY A 134 1.91 -4.52 -39.98
CA GLY A 134 2.21 -5.32 -38.78
C GLY A 134 3.49 -4.95 -38.00
N GLY A 135 4.26 -3.96 -38.42
CA GLY A 135 5.52 -3.56 -37.76
C GLY A 135 6.21 -2.39 -38.47
N THR A 136 5.49 -1.71 -39.36
CA THR A 136 5.99 -0.56 -40.10
C THR A 136 6.31 0.56 -39.11
N GLN A 137 7.46 1.23 -39.27
CA GLN A 137 7.77 2.43 -38.50
C GLN A 137 6.83 3.56 -38.92
N GLY A 138 5.68 3.67 -38.24
CA GLY A 138 4.63 4.63 -38.56
C GLY A 138 5.08 6.05 -38.30
N PHE A 139 5.75 6.24 -37.17
CA PHE A 139 6.48 7.46 -36.84
C PHE A 139 7.91 7.11 -36.48
N TYR A 140 8.86 7.77 -37.13
CA TYR A 140 10.28 7.53 -37.00
C TYR A 140 11.02 8.83 -36.72
N ALA A 141 11.77 8.89 -35.63
CA ALA A 141 12.72 9.97 -35.37
C ALA A 141 14.10 9.35 -35.24
N GLY A 142 14.80 9.23 -36.38
CA GLY A 142 16.11 8.62 -36.46
C GLY A 142 16.77 8.78 -37.84
N GLN A 143 18.01 8.29 -37.98
CA GLN A 143 18.98 8.40 -39.10
C GLN A 143 19.87 9.67 -39.16
N GLY A 144 21.19 9.40 -39.19
CA GLY A 144 22.21 10.17 -39.95
C GLY A 144 23.06 11.19 -39.18
N PHE A 145 24.09 10.73 -38.44
CA PHE A 145 25.09 11.50 -37.68
C PHE A 145 24.52 12.41 -36.57
N ASN A 146 24.51 11.91 -35.32
CA ASN A 146 24.48 12.74 -34.10
C ASN A 146 23.32 13.75 -33.98
N SER A 147 22.18 13.53 -34.65
CA SER A 147 21.01 14.39 -34.46
C SER A 147 20.34 14.06 -33.13
N PHE A 148 20.52 14.95 -32.16
CA PHE A 148 19.87 14.88 -30.86
C PHE A 148 18.41 15.37 -31.00
N HIS A 149 17.42 14.53 -30.67
CA HIS A 149 16.00 14.88 -30.77
C HIS A 149 15.45 15.42 -29.44
N ARG A 150 14.62 16.48 -29.47
CA ARG A 150 14.01 17.06 -28.25
C ARG A 150 12.62 17.58 -28.50
N ASN A 151 11.74 17.54 -27.49
CA ASN A 151 10.43 18.21 -27.48
C ASN A 151 9.42 17.66 -28.50
N ILE A 152 9.45 16.35 -28.74
CA ILE A 152 8.52 15.68 -29.65
C ILE A 152 7.27 15.23 -28.89
N ASN A 153 6.10 15.68 -29.35
CA ASN A 153 4.80 15.26 -28.83
C ASN A 153 4.10 14.32 -29.81
N ILE A 154 3.78 13.11 -29.40
CA ILE A 154 3.01 12.10 -30.15
C ILE A 154 1.74 11.83 -29.34
N LEU A 155 0.63 12.47 -29.70
CA LEU A 155 -0.55 12.57 -28.84
C LEU A 155 -1.82 12.01 -29.49
N ASN A 156 -2.54 11.12 -28.80
CA ASN A 156 -3.88 10.69 -29.21
C ASN A 156 -3.97 10.12 -30.65
N ASN A 157 -2.89 9.49 -31.14
CA ASN A 157 -2.89 8.86 -32.46
C ASN A 157 -3.33 7.40 -32.37
N THR A 158 -3.83 6.85 -33.47
CA THR A 158 -4.14 5.42 -33.61
C THR A 158 -3.18 4.78 -34.61
N PHE A 159 -2.38 3.81 -34.17
CA PHE A 159 -1.45 3.03 -34.97
C PHE A 159 -1.97 1.60 -35.15
N THR A 160 -2.27 1.20 -36.38
CA THR A 160 -2.71 -0.15 -36.75
C THR A 160 -1.65 -0.81 -37.61
N GLY A 161 -0.97 -1.83 -37.08
CA GLY A 161 0.16 -2.47 -37.76
C GLY A 161 1.37 -1.56 -37.95
N ALA A 162 1.45 -0.49 -37.15
CA ALA A 162 2.49 0.52 -37.21
C ALA A 162 3.04 0.83 -35.80
N THR A 163 4.29 1.29 -35.73
CA THR A 163 5.03 1.51 -34.48
C THR A 163 5.59 2.93 -34.40
N VAL A 164 6.00 3.32 -33.20
CA VAL A 164 6.78 4.53 -32.95
C VAL A 164 8.22 4.13 -32.64
N TYR A 165 9.17 4.75 -33.32
CA TYR A 165 10.59 4.52 -33.09
C TYR A 165 11.31 5.86 -32.99
N VAL A 166 11.97 6.11 -31.85
CA VAL A 166 12.69 7.36 -31.58
C VAL A 166 14.11 7.04 -31.09
N GLU A 167 15.07 7.80 -31.62
CA GLU A 167 16.51 7.68 -31.35
C GLU A 167 17.02 8.92 -30.64
N ILE A 168 18.05 8.77 -29.79
CA ILE A 168 18.96 9.80 -29.27
C ILE A 168 18.24 11.11 -28.93
N GLY A 169 17.66 11.21 -27.73
CA GLY A 169 17.04 12.46 -27.33
C GLY A 169 16.41 12.51 -25.95
N ASN A 170 15.70 13.60 -25.67
CA ASN A 170 14.97 13.76 -24.43
C ASN A 170 13.71 14.62 -24.55
N ASN A 171 12.93 14.68 -23.47
CA ASN A 171 11.69 15.46 -23.41
C ASN A 171 10.69 15.09 -24.51
N PHE A 172 10.48 13.79 -24.71
CA PHE A 172 9.39 13.31 -25.55
C PHE A 172 8.12 13.11 -24.73
N ASN A 173 6.98 13.34 -25.35
CA ASN A 173 5.67 13.07 -24.78
C ASN A 173 4.89 12.15 -25.72
N ILE A 174 4.85 10.87 -25.41
CA ILE A 174 4.11 9.86 -26.17
C ILE A 174 2.89 9.49 -25.33
N SER A 175 1.76 10.16 -25.57
CA SER A 175 0.60 10.02 -24.69
C SER A 175 -0.74 9.85 -25.39
N GLY A 176 -1.62 9.03 -24.78
CA GLY A 176 -2.99 8.82 -25.27
C GLY A 176 -3.09 8.04 -26.58
N ASN A 177 -2.01 7.43 -27.08
CA ASN A 177 -2.02 6.73 -28.35
C ASN A 177 -2.55 5.30 -28.21
N THR A 178 -3.14 4.77 -29.28
CA THR A 178 -3.56 3.37 -29.37
C THR A 178 -2.71 2.63 -30.41
N PHE A 179 -2.19 1.46 -30.06
CA PHE A 179 -1.44 0.56 -30.93
C PHE A 179 -2.15 -0.79 -30.99
N GLY A 180 -2.34 -1.33 -32.20
CA GLY A 180 -2.95 -2.64 -32.39
C GLY A 180 -2.55 -3.28 -33.71
N SER A 181 -2.97 -4.54 -33.92
CA SER A 181 -2.59 -5.35 -35.10
C SER A 181 -1.07 -5.45 -35.31
N LEU A 182 -0.32 -5.46 -34.21
CA LEU A 182 1.13 -5.62 -34.24
C LEU A 182 1.49 -7.09 -34.47
N SER A 183 2.50 -7.33 -35.30
CA SER A 183 3.08 -8.65 -35.51
C SER A 183 3.89 -9.08 -34.30
N ALA A 184 4.11 -10.39 -34.15
CA ALA A 184 4.81 -10.98 -33.00
C ALA A 184 6.27 -10.50 -32.83
N GLY A 185 6.88 -9.83 -33.82
CA GLY A 185 8.23 -9.26 -33.73
C GLY A 185 8.26 -7.74 -33.58
N ALA A 186 7.11 -7.07 -33.55
CA ALA A 186 7.04 -5.62 -33.53
C ALA A 186 7.12 -5.06 -32.11
N VAL A 187 7.87 -3.98 -31.94
CA VAL A 187 7.92 -3.18 -30.70
C VAL A 187 7.03 -1.97 -30.89
N ALA A 188 6.00 -1.79 -30.06
CA ALA A 188 5.01 -0.72 -30.27
C ALA A 188 5.65 0.67 -30.12
N VAL A 189 6.40 0.87 -29.03
CA VAL A 189 7.16 2.09 -28.73
C VAL A 189 8.61 1.72 -28.46
N HIS A 190 9.49 2.03 -29.42
CA HIS A 190 10.92 1.80 -29.32
C HIS A 190 11.65 3.12 -29.07
N LEU A 191 12.38 3.19 -27.96
CA LEU A 191 13.10 4.36 -27.49
C LEU A 191 14.58 4.02 -27.34
N SER A 192 15.37 4.36 -28.34
CA SER A 192 16.81 4.09 -28.33
C SER A 192 17.56 5.33 -27.83
N GLU A 193 18.27 5.22 -26.71
CA GLU A 193 19.03 6.33 -26.08
C GLU A 193 18.16 7.56 -25.76
N VAL A 194 17.13 7.34 -24.93
CA VAL A 194 16.12 8.36 -24.60
C VAL A 194 16.03 8.58 -23.09
N GLY A 195 16.24 9.83 -22.67
CA GLY A 195 16.09 10.26 -21.28
C GLY A 195 14.95 11.26 -21.09
N SER A 196 14.59 11.53 -19.83
CA SER A 196 13.68 12.61 -19.41
C SER A 196 12.39 12.73 -20.24
N SER A 197 11.79 11.60 -20.60
CA SER A 197 10.62 11.54 -21.48
C SER A 197 9.42 10.92 -20.78
N THR A 198 8.22 11.32 -21.19
CA THR A 198 6.94 10.84 -20.64
C THR A 198 6.23 9.95 -21.66
N ILE A 199 5.92 8.72 -21.25
CA ILE A 199 5.13 7.76 -22.01
C ILE A 199 3.89 7.47 -21.17
N SER A 200 2.74 8.04 -21.54
CA SER A 200 1.58 7.94 -20.66
C SER A 200 0.23 7.67 -21.32
N SER A 201 -0.63 6.94 -20.62
CA SER A 201 -2.02 6.73 -21.08
C SER A 201 -2.12 6.10 -22.48
N ASN A 202 -1.10 5.36 -22.93
CA ASN A 202 -1.16 4.64 -24.20
C ASN A 202 -1.83 3.28 -24.01
N ARG A 203 -2.53 2.82 -25.05
CA ARG A 203 -3.07 1.47 -25.15
C ARG A 203 -2.28 0.69 -26.19
N ILE A 204 -1.70 -0.43 -25.81
CA ILE A 204 -0.88 -1.26 -26.69
C ILE A 204 -1.44 -2.68 -26.66
N ASP A 205 -1.75 -3.22 -27.83
CA ASP A 205 -2.27 -4.57 -27.97
C ASP A 205 -1.44 -5.37 -29.00
N GLY A 206 -0.74 -6.40 -28.51
CA GLY A 206 0.17 -7.23 -29.30
C GLY A 206 1.60 -6.70 -29.39
N GLY A 207 2.46 -7.46 -30.06
CA GLY A 207 3.89 -7.14 -30.23
C GLY A 207 4.82 -8.00 -29.35
N ILE A 208 6.11 -7.94 -29.68
CA ILE A 208 7.17 -8.59 -28.89
C ILE A 208 7.36 -7.85 -27.57
N ASN A 209 7.62 -6.55 -27.65
CA ASN A 209 7.70 -5.65 -26.53
C ASN A 209 6.65 -4.53 -26.67
N GLY A 210 6.08 -4.10 -25.55
CA GLY A 210 5.18 -2.94 -25.54
C GLY A 210 5.98 -1.64 -25.64
N ILE A 211 6.72 -1.32 -24.59
CA ILE A 211 7.58 -0.13 -24.48
C ILE A 211 9.00 -0.61 -24.21
N LEU A 212 9.92 -0.29 -25.12
CA LEU A 212 11.32 -0.70 -25.02
C LEU A 212 12.23 0.51 -24.97
N PHE A 213 13.04 0.59 -23.93
CA PHE A 213 14.20 1.47 -23.83
C PHE A 213 15.46 0.69 -24.15
N LEU A 214 16.27 1.18 -25.09
CA LEU A 214 17.44 0.46 -25.60
C LEU A 214 18.66 1.39 -25.74
N SER A 215 19.78 1.06 -25.08
CA SER A 215 21.05 1.78 -25.31
C SER A 215 21.83 1.18 -26.49
N ARG A 216 22.55 1.98 -27.31
CA ARG A 216 23.29 1.44 -28.48
C ARG A 216 24.77 1.12 -28.23
N ASN A 217 25.34 0.44 -29.23
CA ASN A 217 26.69 -0.14 -29.23
C ASN A 217 27.76 0.79 -29.85
N ASP A 218 27.38 1.95 -30.40
CA ASP A 218 28.23 2.69 -31.32
C ASP A 218 29.17 3.66 -30.58
N VAL A 219 30.47 3.34 -30.54
CA VAL A 219 31.54 4.04 -29.79
C VAL A 219 31.91 5.46 -30.28
N GLY A 220 31.10 6.11 -31.12
CA GLY A 220 31.50 7.33 -31.84
C GLY A 220 30.66 8.61 -31.62
N THR A 221 29.64 8.58 -30.76
CA THR A 221 28.55 9.59 -30.79
C THR A 221 28.08 10.03 -29.40
N VAL A 222 27.31 11.13 -29.32
CA VAL A 222 26.65 11.58 -28.09
C VAL A 222 25.63 10.53 -27.66
N HIS A 223 25.85 9.89 -26.52
CA HIS A 223 24.92 8.92 -25.93
C HIS A 223 24.03 9.58 -24.88
N ILE A 224 22.78 9.13 -24.79
CA ILE A 224 21.88 9.47 -23.68
C ILE A 224 21.40 8.16 -23.08
N GLU A 225 21.75 7.93 -21.83
CA GLU A 225 21.22 6.80 -21.08
C GLU A 225 19.74 7.04 -20.70
N PRO A 226 18.95 5.97 -20.54
CA PRO A 226 17.54 6.08 -20.20
C PRO A 226 17.35 6.52 -18.74
N ILE A 227 17.54 7.82 -18.51
CA ILE A 227 17.55 8.43 -17.18
C ILE A 227 16.37 9.40 -17.04
N GLY A 228 15.61 9.29 -15.96
CA GLY A 228 14.56 10.24 -15.61
C GLY A 228 13.29 10.11 -16.46
N ASN A 229 13.03 8.96 -17.08
CA ASN A 229 11.81 8.74 -17.86
C ASN A 229 10.62 8.44 -16.94
N ILE A 230 9.42 8.83 -17.39
CA ILE A 230 8.15 8.60 -16.69
C ILE A 230 7.26 7.74 -17.59
N VAL A 231 6.96 6.52 -17.17
CA VAL A 231 6.08 5.58 -17.86
C VAL A 231 4.85 5.36 -16.99
N THR A 232 3.71 5.96 -17.34
CA THR A 232 2.54 5.92 -16.44
C THR A 232 1.19 5.76 -17.11
N ASN A 233 0.24 5.10 -16.43
CA ASN A 233 -1.15 4.94 -16.88
C ASN A 233 -1.30 4.21 -18.24
N ASN A 234 -0.28 3.50 -18.71
CA ASN A 234 -0.38 2.74 -19.95
C ASN A 234 -1.10 1.40 -19.74
N ILE A 235 -1.79 0.91 -20.75
CA ILE A 235 -2.45 -0.40 -20.77
C ILE A 235 -1.81 -1.22 -21.90
N LEU A 236 -1.08 -2.26 -21.53
CA LEU A 236 -0.38 -3.17 -22.43
C LEU A 236 -1.02 -4.54 -22.31
N THR A 237 -1.51 -5.09 -23.42
CA THR A 237 -2.14 -6.42 -23.48
C THR A 237 -1.54 -7.24 -24.61
N ASN A 238 -1.62 -8.56 -24.48
CA ASN A 238 -1.17 -9.52 -25.49
C ASN A 238 0.31 -9.37 -25.91
N ILE A 239 1.16 -8.91 -24.98
CA ILE A 239 2.60 -8.79 -25.22
C ILE A 239 3.24 -10.17 -25.12
N THR A 240 4.11 -10.53 -26.07
CA THR A 240 4.68 -11.88 -26.07
C THR A 240 5.91 -12.02 -25.19
N THR A 241 6.82 -11.04 -25.10
CA THR A 241 8.03 -11.17 -24.25
C THR A 241 7.98 -10.23 -23.06
N GLU A 242 8.26 -8.94 -23.24
CA GLU A 242 8.38 -8.00 -22.12
C GLU A 242 7.50 -6.78 -22.33
N GLY A 243 6.67 -6.45 -21.34
CA GLY A 243 5.73 -5.34 -21.43
C GLY A 243 6.45 -4.00 -21.52
N ILE A 244 7.12 -3.62 -20.44
CA ILE A 244 7.99 -2.44 -20.34
C ILE A 244 9.40 -2.94 -20.06
N SER A 245 10.36 -2.61 -20.92
CA SER A 245 11.72 -3.12 -20.81
C SER A 245 12.76 -2.01 -20.93
N PHE A 246 13.79 -2.11 -20.10
CA PHE A 246 15.04 -1.34 -20.19
C PHE A 246 16.16 -2.34 -20.47
N ASP A 247 16.60 -2.39 -21.72
CA ASP A 247 17.48 -3.44 -22.22
C ASP A 247 18.81 -2.91 -22.76
N SER A 248 19.79 -3.82 -22.84
CA SER A 248 21.05 -3.66 -23.55
C SER A 248 20.95 -4.25 -24.97
N ASN A 249 21.40 -3.51 -25.98
CA ASN A 249 21.32 -3.91 -27.40
C ASN A 249 22.15 -5.16 -27.79
N ALA A 250 22.85 -5.83 -26.87
CA ALA A 250 23.33 -7.20 -27.00
C ALA A 250 24.01 -7.66 -25.71
N ASN A 251 24.08 -8.97 -25.46
CA ASN A 251 24.92 -9.59 -24.42
C ASN A 251 26.43 -9.55 -24.74
N THR A 252 26.88 -8.56 -25.52
CA THR A 252 28.29 -8.43 -25.90
C THR A 252 29.00 -7.40 -25.01
N PRO A 253 30.30 -7.61 -24.76
CA PRO A 253 31.18 -6.67 -24.05
C PRO A 253 31.14 -5.21 -24.49
N ALA A 254 31.03 -4.97 -25.80
CA ALA A 254 31.03 -3.63 -26.38
C ALA A 254 29.64 -2.95 -26.28
N ALA A 255 28.57 -3.75 -26.19
CA ALA A 255 27.18 -3.30 -26.19
C ALA A 255 26.65 -2.95 -24.78
N THR A 256 27.23 -3.53 -23.75
CA THR A 256 26.74 -3.42 -22.37
C THR A 256 27.47 -2.37 -21.55
N GLY A 257 28.60 -1.83 -22.03
CA GLY A 257 29.27 -0.72 -21.37
C GLY A 257 29.62 -0.97 -19.89
N VAL A 258 29.80 -2.23 -19.51
CA VAL A 258 29.94 -2.64 -18.11
C VAL A 258 31.30 -2.26 -17.59
N ARG A 259 31.33 -1.54 -16.47
CA ARG A 259 32.52 -1.40 -15.64
C ARG A 259 32.22 -1.73 -14.18
N GLU A 260 33.30 -1.91 -13.47
CA GLU A 260 33.38 -2.74 -12.28
C GLU A 260 33.06 -1.93 -11.03
N TYR A 261 32.93 -2.62 -9.90
CA TYR A 261 32.96 -2.00 -8.58
C TYR A 261 34.37 -1.53 -8.26
N ASP A 262 34.49 -0.36 -7.64
CA ASP A 262 35.73 0.14 -7.05
C ASP A 262 35.40 1.00 -5.83
N THR A 263 36.42 1.57 -5.21
CA THR A 263 36.25 2.60 -4.17
C THR A 263 36.99 3.87 -4.54
N ILE A 264 36.57 5.00 -3.97
CA ILE A 264 37.30 6.26 -4.09
C ILE A 264 38.58 6.18 -3.24
N ALA A 265 39.75 6.34 -3.86
CA ALA A 265 41.02 6.45 -3.15
C ALA A 265 41.29 7.89 -2.69
N PHE A 266 41.06 8.86 -3.58
CA PHE A 266 41.32 10.27 -3.29
C PHE A 266 40.30 11.17 -3.97
N VAL A 267 39.96 12.27 -3.32
CA VAL A 267 39.22 13.39 -3.92
C VAL A 267 40.22 14.47 -4.28
N ARG A 268 40.26 14.93 -5.55
CA ARG A 268 41.26 15.88 -6.05
C ARG A 268 40.62 17.07 -6.74
N GLY A 269 41.11 18.28 -6.44
CA GLY A 269 40.66 19.49 -7.13
C GLY A 269 39.14 19.64 -7.13
N SER A 270 38.59 20.20 -8.21
CA SER A 270 37.15 20.34 -8.41
C SER A 270 36.61 19.21 -9.28
N ASN A 271 35.61 18.48 -8.78
CA ASN A 271 34.85 17.45 -9.50
C ASN A 271 35.68 16.24 -9.99
N LYS A 272 36.81 15.93 -9.36
CA LYS A 272 37.69 14.85 -9.78
C LYS A 272 38.03 13.89 -8.63
N VAL A 273 37.92 12.60 -8.90
CA VAL A 273 38.23 11.52 -7.95
C VAL A 273 39.23 10.56 -8.55
N ASP A 274 40.10 9.99 -7.72
CA ASP A 274 40.93 8.85 -8.09
C ASP A 274 40.31 7.57 -7.51
N LEU A 275 40.19 6.55 -8.33
CA LEU A 275 39.72 5.22 -7.94
C LEU A 275 40.86 4.40 -7.33
N SER A 276 40.52 3.46 -6.44
CA SER A 276 41.49 2.63 -5.70
C SER A 276 42.23 1.63 -6.58
N SER A 277 41.55 1.05 -7.56
CA SER A 277 42.24 0.20 -8.54
C SER A 277 43.07 1.06 -9.48
N THR A 278 44.30 0.65 -9.80
CA THR A 278 45.20 1.42 -10.68
C THR A 278 45.21 0.93 -12.13
N ASN A 279 44.58 -0.21 -12.39
CA ASN A 279 44.62 -0.85 -13.70
C ASN A 279 43.69 -0.16 -14.73
N TRP A 280 42.99 0.93 -14.35
CA TRP A 280 42.00 1.54 -15.23
C TRP A 280 42.62 1.97 -16.57
N VAL A 281 42.00 1.56 -17.68
CA VAL A 281 42.47 1.89 -19.02
C VAL A 281 42.14 3.36 -19.26
N SER A 282 43.16 4.17 -19.55
CA SER A 282 42.95 5.58 -19.88
C SER A 282 42.05 5.72 -21.11
N GLN A 283 40.99 6.53 -20.97
CA GLN A 283 40.05 6.85 -22.04
C GLN A 283 40.08 8.36 -22.25
N THR A 284 41.05 8.80 -23.05
CA THR A 284 41.39 10.22 -23.22
C THR A 284 40.36 11.02 -24.03
N THR A 285 39.29 10.40 -24.54
CA THR A 285 38.29 11.10 -25.38
C THR A 285 36.89 10.53 -25.21
N TYR A 286 36.21 10.84 -24.10
CA TYR A 286 34.74 10.81 -24.07
C TYR A 286 34.21 12.10 -24.71
N THR A 287 34.09 12.14 -26.03
CA THR A 287 33.21 13.14 -26.65
C THR A 287 31.76 12.69 -26.51
N GLY A 288 31.19 12.85 -25.31
CA GLY A 288 29.78 12.59 -25.02
C GLY A 288 29.54 11.48 -24.00
N SER A 289 29.11 11.87 -22.80
CA SER A 289 28.00 11.28 -22.01
C SER A 289 27.82 9.76 -21.90
N LYS A 290 28.85 8.94 -22.11
CA LYS A 290 28.65 7.48 -22.25
C LYS A 290 28.48 6.73 -20.93
N TYR A 291 29.21 7.11 -19.88
CA TYR A 291 29.22 6.35 -18.63
C TYR A 291 28.87 7.23 -17.43
N HIS A 292 28.31 6.56 -16.44
CA HIS A 292 27.97 7.15 -15.16
C HIS A 292 28.74 6.43 -14.06
N LEU A 293 29.20 7.21 -13.08
CA LEU A 293 29.69 6.72 -11.80
C LEU A 293 28.53 6.80 -10.81
N ALA A 294 28.12 5.66 -10.30
CA ALA A 294 27.07 5.53 -9.29
C ALA A 294 27.69 5.16 -7.93
N PHE A 295 27.20 5.80 -6.88
CA PHE A 295 27.67 5.59 -5.51
C PHE A 295 26.86 4.48 -4.86
N VAL A 296 27.51 3.38 -4.50
CA VAL A 296 26.86 2.25 -3.82
C VAL A 296 27.01 2.28 -2.31
N SER A 297 27.86 3.16 -1.77
CA SER A 297 27.94 3.45 -0.34
C SER A 297 28.32 4.92 -0.10
N GLY A 298 28.39 5.32 1.17
CA GLY A 298 28.71 6.68 1.56
C GLY A 298 27.49 7.60 1.56
N ALA A 299 27.71 8.90 1.76
CA ALA A 299 26.64 9.90 1.88
C ALA A 299 25.86 10.12 0.56
N LEU A 300 26.44 9.68 -0.57
CA LEU A 300 25.82 9.78 -1.89
C LEU A 300 25.21 8.46 -2.38
N ALA A 301 25.09 7.43 -1.53
CA ALA A 301 24.57 6.13 -1.93
C ALA A 301 23.23 6.25 -2.69
N GLY A 302 23.11 5.56 -3.84
CA GLY A 302 21.97 5.63 -4.75
C GLY A 302 22.06 6.76 -5.78
N LYS A 303 22.92 7.77 -5.58
CA LYS A 303 23.13 8.82 -6.58
C LYS A 303 24.12 8.39 -7.64
N GLN A 304 23.95 8.96 -8.82
CA GLN A 304 24.82 8.76 -9.97
C GLN A 304 25.16 10.09 -10.63
N TYR A 305 26.34 10.15 -11.23
CA TYR A 305 26.81 11.30 -11.99
C TYR A 305 27.52 10.87 -13.26
N MET A 306 27.33 11.65 -14.31
CA MET A 306 27.97 11.43 -15.60
C MET A 306 29.49 11.64 -15.47
N ILE A 307 30.26 10.73 -16.07
CA ILE A 307 31.71 10.87 -16.22
C ILE A 307 31.99 11.75 -17.43
N THR A 308 32.77 12.81 -17.24
CA THR A 308 33.18 13.72 -18.31
C THR A 308 34.54 13.38 -18.90
N THR A 309 35.47 12.92 -18.07
CA THR A 309 36.84 12.55 -18.48
C THR A 309 37.39 11.44 -17.58
N GLU A 310 38.15 10.51 -18.15
CA GLU A 310 38.84 9.43 -17.41
C GLU A 310 40.27 9.28 -17.91
N ASN A 311 41.25 9.27 -17.01
CA ASN A 311 42.65 9.03 -17.34
C ASN A 311 43.27 8.12 -16.30
N GLY A 312 43.43 6.85 -16.66
CA GLY A 312 43.75 5.81 -15.68
C GLY A 312 42.65 5.74 -14.63
N SER A 313 43.03 5.63 -13.36
CA SER A 313 42.08 5.64 -12.24
C SER A 313 41.50 7.02 -11.93
N SER A 314 41.95 8.10 -12.60
CA SER A 314 41.48 9.46 -12.32
C SER A 314 40.25 9.80 -13.16
N THR A 315 39.12 10.05 -12.51
CA THR A 315 37.79 10.27 -13.11
C THR A 315 37.26 11.66 -12.78
N THR A 316 36.73 12.38 -13.76
CA THR A 316 36.07 13.70 -13.59
C THR A 316 34.56 13.54 -13.76
N LEU A 317 33.77 14.15 -12.88
CA LEU A 317 32.32 14.00 -12.81
C LEU A 317 31.60 15.30 -13.17
N SER A 318 30.44 15.18 -13.83
CA SER A 318 29.45 16.26 -13.91
C SER A 318 28.59 16.21 -12.65
N ILE A 319 29.06 16.86 -11.59
CA ILE A 319 28.49 16.78 -10.24
C ILE A 319 28.30 18.18 -9.64
N PRO A 320 27.16 18.46 -8.97
CA PRO A 320 26.99 19.69 -8.19
C PRO A 320 28.03 19.81 -7.07
N SER A 321 28.50 21.03 -6.78
CA SER A 321 29.52 21.26 -5.74
C SER A 321 29.08 20.78 -4.35
N ALA A 322 27.79 20.86 -4.04
CA ALA A 322 27.22 20.38 -2.78
C ALA A 322 27.35 18.86 -2.63
N ASP A 323 27.05 18.10 -3.69
CA ASP A 323 27.20 16.65 -3.67
C ASP A 323 28.67 16.24 -3.70
N TYR A 324 29.50 16.92 -4.49
CA TYR A 324 30.94 16.64 -4.56
C TYR A 324 31.65 16.79 -3.19
N ALA A 325 31.21 17.74 -2.37
CA ALA A 325 31.75 17.95 -1.03
C ALA A 325 31.44 16.79 -0.05
N LEU A 326 30.48 15.92 -0.38
CA LEU A 326 30.10 14.77 0.44
C LEU A 326 30.94 13.52 0.15
N ILE A 327 31.70 13.49 -0.96
CA ILE A 327 32.52 12.34 -1.34
C ILE A 327 33.69 12.17 -0.37
N GLN A 328 33.90 10.94 0.10
CA GLN A 328 35.02 10.57 0.97
C GLN A 328 35.86 9.43 0.37
N PRO A 329 37.18 9.40 0.65
CA PRO A 329 37.98 8.19 0.45
C PRO A 329 37.33 6.98 1.12
N GLY A 330 37.21 5.88 0.40
CA GLY A 330 36.52 4.66 0.83
C GLY A 330 35.07 4.52 0.36
N ASP A 331 34.46 5.58 -0.20
CA ASP A 331 33.12 5.47 -0.79
C ASP A 331 33.14 4.43 -1.93
N GLY A 332 32.22 3.46 -1.85
CA GLY A 332 32.03 2.43 -2.84
C GLY A 332 31.30 2.97 -4.06
N ILE A 333 31.80 2.65 -5.25
CA ILE A 333 31.28 3.12 -6.51
C ILE A 333 31.14 1.98 -7.51
N THR A 334 30.35 2.23 -8.55
CA THR A 334 30.28 1.39 -9.74
C THR A 334 30.20 2.26 -10.97
N ILE A 335 30.78 1.81 -12.08
CA ILE A 335 30.76 2.56 -13.34
C ILE A 335 30.02 1.75 -14.40
N SER A 336 28.97 2.29 -15.02
CA SER A 336 28.29 1.61 -16.12
C SER A 336 27.43 2.58 -16.92
N THR A 337 26.85 2.06 -18.00
CA THR A 337 25.64 2.60 -18.61
C THR A 337 24.44 2.17 -17.77
N MET A 338 23.54 3.08 -17.40
CA MET A 338 22.47 2.79 -16.44
C MET A 338 21.12 3.34 -16.92
N ALA A 339 20.07 2.54 -16.74
CA ALA A 339 18.72 3.07 -16.62
C ALA A 339 18.60 3.57 -15.18
N ALA A 340 18.37 4.88 -14.99
CA ALA A 340 18.33 5.43 -13.63
C ALA A 340 17.27 6.48 -13.42
N ASN A 341 16.78 6.61 -12.19
CA ASN A 341 15.79 7.60 -11.79
C ASN A 341 14.51 7.54 -12.65
N ASN A 342 14.17 6.39 -13.22
CA ASN A 342 12.95 6.23 -14.00
C ASN A 342 11.76 5.93 -13.08
N LEU A 343 10.58 6.44 -13.44
CA LEU A 343 9.32 6.17 -12.75
C LEU A 343 8.41 5.34 -13.64
N ILE A 344 8.11 4.11 -13.24
CA ILE A 344 7.17 3.22 -13.92
C ILE A 344 5.97 3.03 -12.99
N ALA A 345 4.88 3.78 -13.20
CA ALA A 345 3.78 3.79 -12.26
C ALA A 345 2.38 3.73 -12.85
N ASN A 346 1.43 3.10 -12.15
CA ASN A 346 0.02 3.06 -12.54
C ASN A 346 -0.26 2.40 -13.91
N ASN A 347 0.65 1.59 -14.44
CA ASN A 347 0.44 0.86 -15.68
C ASN A 347 -0.39 -0.41 -15.44
N THR A 348 -1.02 -0.92 -16.48
CA THR A 348 -1.58 -2.28 -16.54
C THR A 348 -0.83 -3.02 -17.63
N VAL A 349 -0.09 -4.06 -17.27
CA VAL A 349 0.80 -4.78 -18.18
C VAL A 349 0.51 -6.27 -18.11
N LEU A 350 -0.18 -6.76 -19.14
CA LEU A 350 -0.60 -8.15 -19.25
C LEU A 350 0.25 -8.87 -20.30
N SER A 351 1.38 -9.42 -19.84
CA SER A 351 2.33 -10.16 -20.66
C SER A 351 1.96 -11.65 -20.70
N ASN A 352 1.89 -12.20 -21.91
CA ASN A 352 1.38 -13.56 -22.16
C ASN A 352 2.47 -14.64 -22.16
N GLN A 353 3.75 -14.30 -22.39
CA GLN A 353 4.84 -15.30 -22.31
C GLN A 353 6.07 -14.88 -21.46
N GLY A 354 6.21 -13.63 -21.01
CA GLY A 354 7.39 -13.18 -20.25
C GLY A 354 7.11 -12.05 -19.26
N THR A 355 8.17 -11.38 -18.80
CA THR A 355 8.14 -10.42 -17.69
C THR A 355 7.34 -9.16 -18.02
N ALA A 356 6.49 -8.70 -17.11
CA ALA A 356 5.73 -7.47 -17.32
C ALA A 356 6.63 -6.22 -17.33
N ILE A 357 7.51 -6.06 -16.34
CA ILE A 357 8.48 -4.95 -16.26
C ILE A 357 9.90 -5.49 -16.07
N MET A 358 10.76 -5.22 -17.03
CA MET A 358 12.14 -5.71 -17.05
C MET A 358 13.17 -4.58 -17.03
N PHE A 359 14.17 -4.73 -16.17
CA PHE A 359 15.43 -4.00 -16.23
C PHE A 359 16.55 -5.00 -16.44
N TRP A 360 17.05 -5.11 -17.66
CA TRP A 360 18.02 -6.11 -18.06
C TRP A 360 19.45 -5.54 -17.99
N GLY A 361 20.06 -5.70 -16.82
CA GLY A 361 21.44 -5.35 -16.53
C GLY A 361 21.67 -3.88 -16.18
N ARG A 362 20.62 -3.05 -16.11
CA ARG A 362 20.78 -1.59 -16.15
C ARG A 362 20.09 -0.79 -15.04
N GLY A 363 19.20 -1.38 -14.25
CA GLY A 363 18.35 -0.61 -13.34
C GLY A 363 19.10 -0.08 -12.11
N TYR A 364 19.04 1.23 -11.89
CA TYR A 364 19.69 1.89 -10.76
C TYR A 364 18.89 3.09 -10.23
N ASP A 365 18.45 3.05 -8.97
CA ASP A 365 17.60 4.12 -8.38
C ASP A 365 16.29 4.35 -9.16
N ASP A 366 15.74 3.30 -9.78
CA ASP A 366 14.46 3.33 -10.48
C ASP A 366 13.29 3.03 -9.56
N THR A 367 12.14 3.66 -9.78
CA THR A 367 10.90 3.44 -9.01
C THR A 367 9.83 2.77 -9.87
N VAL A 368 9.32 1.63 -9.41
CA VAL A 368 8.21 0.89 -10.02
C VAL A 368 7.05 0.83 -9.03
N SER A 369 5.92 1.51 -9.29
CA SER A 369 4.84 1.54 -8.30
C SER A 369 3.40 1.52 -8.81
N ASN A 370 2.49 0.96 -8.04
CA ASN A 370 1.05 1.01 -8.35
C ASN A 370 0.64 0.37 -9.69
N ASN A 371 1.47 -0.52 -10.25
CA ASN A 371 1.17 -1.20 -11.51
C ASN A 371 0.30 -2.45 -11.27
N ILE A 372 -0.51 -2.81 -12.27
CA ILE A 372 -1.24 -4.08 -12.34
C ILE A 372 -0.52 -4.93 -13.39
N LEU A 373 0.01 -6.08 -13.00
CA LEU A 373 0.94 -6.87 -13.79
C LEU A 373 0.42 -8.29 -13.93
N GLN A 374 0.65 -8.89 -15.09
CA GLN A 374 0.45 -10.31 -15.30
C GLN A 374 1.65 -10.83 -16.07
N THR A 375 2.23 -11.92 -15.57
CA THR A 375 3.22 -12.74 -16.26
C THR A 375 2.63 -14.12 -16.41
N VAL A 376 2.40 -14.54 -17.66
CA VAL A 376 2.07 -15.93 -17.99
C VAL A 376 3.20 -16.47 -18.85
N GLY A 377 3.52 -17.75 -18.73
CA GLY A 377 4.39 -18.45 -19.69
C GLY A 377 5.75 -18.90 -19.17
N PRO A 378 6.51 -19.61 -20.02
CA PRO A 378 7.70 -20.35 -19.58
C PRO A 378 8.97 -19.50 -19.47
N TYR A 379 8.98 -18.26 -20.01
CA TYR A 379 10.21 -17.47 -20.11
C TYR A 379 10.56 -16.72 -18.82
N SER A 380 9.59 -16.42 -17.96
CA SER A 380 9.86 -15.86 -16.65
C SER A 380 8.72 -16.16 -15.67
N THR A 381 9.08 -16.35 -14.41
CA THR A 381 8.14 -16.45 -13.28
C THR A 381 8.00 -15.13 -12.52
N HIS A 382 8.54 -14.01 -13.04
CA HIS A 382 8.59 -12.73 -12.32
C HIS A 382 7.82 -11.63 -13.06
N ALA A 383 6.96 -10.91 -12.35
CA ALA A 383 6.24 -9.73 -12.86
C ALA A 383 7.15 -8.51 -13.03
N ILE A 384 8.05 -8.27 -12.08
CA ILE A 384 9.06 -7.21 -12.13
C ILE A 384 10.42 -7.86 -11.94
N GLN A 385 11.38 -7.55 -12.79
CA GLN A 385 12.71 -8.10 -12.70
C GLN A 385 13.78 -7.03 -12.89
N PHE A 386 14.70 -6.96 -11.94
CA PHE A 386 15.91 -6.14 -11.99
C PHE A 386 17.12 -7.07 -12.14
N ALA A 387 17.24 -7.64 -13.34
CA ALA A 387 18.25 -8.67 -13.60
C ALA A 387 19.62 -8.02 -13.79
N SER A 388 20.65 -8.56 -13.14
CA SER A 388 22.03 -8.28 -13.56
C SER A 388 22.41 -9.21 -14.71
N LEU A 389 23.11 -8.68 -15.71
CA LEU A 389 23.59 -9.47 -16.83
C LEU A 389 24.91 -10.18 -16.47
N ASN A 390 24.96 -11.50 -16.65
CA ASN A 390 26.06 -12.36 -16.23
C ASN A 390 27.09 -12.63 -17.34
N GLY A 391 28.36 -12.78 -16.95
CA GLY A 391 29.38 -13.40 -17.81
C GLY A 391 29.89 -12.53 -18.97
N ILE A 392 29.66 -11.22 -18.91
CA ILE A 392 30.11 -10.28 -19.93
C ILE A 392 31.62 -10.05 -19.75
N ALA A 393 32.39 -10.40 -20.77
CA ALA A 393 33.84 -10.16 -20.80
C ALA A 393 34.14 -8.76 -21.33
N SER A 394 33.99 -7.69 -20.54
CA SER A 394 34.12 -6.31 -21.07
C SER A 394 35.50 -6.09 -21.74
N THR A 395 35.50 -5.64 -23.01
CA THR A 395 36.70 -5.28 -23.78
C THR A 395 37.32 -3.96 -23.32
N THR A 396 36.62 -3.26 -22.43
CA THR A 396 37.07 -2.05 -21.73
C THR A 396 37.18 -2.28 -20.22
N SER A 397 37.05 -3.54 -19.77
CA SER A 397 37.33 -3.92 -18.38
C SER A 397 38.82 -4.05 -18.16
N ILE A 398 39.16 -3.83 -16.91
CA ILE A 398 40.48 -3.45 -16.45
C ILE A 398 41.16 -4.59 -15.68
N THR A 399 40.41 -5.67 -15.45
CA THR A 399 40.93 -6.86 -14.77
C THR A 399 40.93 -8.11 -15.64
N GLY A 400 40.37 -8.06 -16.85
CA GLY A 400 40.22 -9.24 -17.71
C GLY A 400 39.25 -10.30 -17.16
N LEU A 401 38.47 -9.96 -16.12
CA LEU A 401 37.54 -10.87 -15.46
C LEU A 401 36.13 -10.72 -16.05
N LYS A 402 35.43 -11.86 -16.19
CA LYS A 402 33.98 -11.85 -16.49
C LYS A 402 33.24 -11.36 -15.25
N ARG A 403 32.50 -10.26 -15.36
CA ARG A 403 31.79 -9.63 -14.23
C ARG A 403 30.33 -9.34 -14.57
N ARG A 404 29.55 -9.07 -13.53
CA ARG A 404 28.10 -8.83 -13.60
C ARG A 404 27.81 -7.32 -13.64
N MET A 405 26.73 -6.91 -14.33
CA MET A 405 26.35 -5.49 -14.35
C MET A 405 25.77 -5.04 -13.00
N PRO A 406 26.13 -3.86 -12.49
CA PRO A 406 25.55 -3.35 -11.26
C PRO A 406 24.06 -3.05 -11.45
N VAL A 407 23.26 -3.51 -10.51
CA VAL A 407 21.83 -3.19 -10.35
C VAL A 407 21.66 -2.85 -8.87
N GLY A 408 20.86 -1.85 -8.51
CA GLY A 408 20.72 -1.49 -7.10
C GLY A 408 19.89 -0.24 -6.86
N PHE A 409 19.51 0.00 -5.61
CA PHE A 409 18.73 1.17 -5.18
C PHE A 409 17.36 1.32 -5.85
N ASN A 410 16.91 0.32 -6.61
CA ASN A 410 15.59 0.35 -7.20
C ASN A 410 14.51 0.12 -6.12
N ALA A 411 13.35 0.73 -6.31
CA ALA A 411 12.20 0.59 -5.44
C ALA A 411 11.03 -0.02 -6.24
N ALA A 412 10.39 -1.03 -5.67
CA ALA A 412 9.15 -1.59 -6.21
C ALA A 412 8.09 -1.61 -5.11
N THR A 413 7.06 -0.77 -5.21
CA THR A 413 6.05 -0.57 -4.15
C THR A 413 4.62 -0.63 -4.69
N ASN A 414 3.70 -1.25 -3.95
CA ASN A 414 2.26 -1.31 -4.29
C ASN A 414 1.95 -1.84 -5.71
N ASN A 415 2.73 -2.80 -6.23
CA ASN A 415 2.42 -3.42 -7.52
C ASN A 415 1.57 -4.69 -7.30
N ASP A 416 0.48 -4.81 -8.05
CA ASP A 416 -0.47 -5.93 -8.02
C ASP A 416 -0.12 -6.92 -9.14
N ALA A 417 0.25 -8.16 -8.81
CA ALA A 417 0.58 -9.21 -9.78
C ALA A 417 -0.51 -10.30 -9.82
N ILE A 418 -1.24 -10.39 -10.93
CA ILE A 418 -2.47 -11.19 -11.06
C ILE A 418 -2.19 -12.70 -11.23
N ALA A 419 -0.99 -13.10 -11.69
CA ALA A 419 -0.62 -14.51 -11.87
C ALA A 419 0.84 -14.76 -11.48
N GLY A 420 1.07 -15.59 -10.45
CA GLY A 420 2.35 -16.25 -10.18
C GLY A 420 3.48 -15.39 -9.59
N ASP A 421 3.28 -14.90 -8.36
CA ASP A 421 4.25 -14.20 -7.50
C ASP A 421 4.63 -12.74 -7.85
N VAL A 422 4.83 -11.99 -6.76
CA VAL A 422 5.63 -10.76 -6.67
C VAL A 422 6.96 -11.16 -5.98
N LEU A 423 8.12 -10.51 -6.07
CA LEU A 423 8.48 -9.12 -6.34
C LEU A 423 10.01 -9.14 -6.55
N VAL A 424 10.50 -8.68 -7.70
CA VAL A 424 11.90 -8.28 -7.94
C VAL A 424 12.98 -9.33 -7.63
N ASN A 425 13.55 -9.90 -8.69
CA ASN A 425 14.84 -10.59 -8.58
C ASN A 425 15.98 -9.56 -8.65
N TYR A 426 16.73 -9.38 -7.56
CA TYR A 426 18.00 -8.64 -7.52
C TYR A 426 19.18 -9.61 -7.66
N TYR A 427 20.01 -9.38 -8.67
CA TYR A 427 21.33 -10.01 -8.74
C TYR A 427 22.42 -8.96 -8.50
N ASN A 428 22.52 -8.44 -7.27
CA ASN A 428 23.66 -7.62 -6.88
C ASN A 428 24.84 -8.57 -6.71
N ASN A 429 25.78 -8.64 -7.66
CA ASN A 429 27.03 -9.32 -7.40
C ASN A 429 28.20 -8.40 -7.72
N TYR A 430 28.70 -7.75 -6.69
CA TYR A 430 29.89 -6.91 -6.69
C TYR A 430 31.11 -7.76 -6.32
N ASP A 431 31.36 -8.87 -7.03
CA ASP A 431 32.36 -9.82 -6.56
C ASP A 431 33.80 -9.43 -6.94
N SER A 432 34.56 -9.13 -5.89
CA SER A 432 36.01 -8.97 -5.84
C SER A 432 36.68 -10.34 -5.89
N GLY A 433 36.75 -10.96 -7.07
CA GLY A 433 37.72 -12.03 -7.36
C GLY A 433 37.77 -13.20 -6.37
N GLY A 434 36.91 -14.20 -6.58
CA GLY A 434 37.14 -15.57 -6.13
C GLY A 434 36.36 -15.98 -4.88
N THR A 435 35.33 -16.82 -5.09
CA THR A 435 34.72 -17.71 -4.08
C THR A 435 34.50 -17.09 -2.70
N ALA A 436 33.63 -16.09 -2.65
CA ALA A 436 32.71 -15.93 -1.52
C ALA A 436 31.51 -15.19 -2.08
N ASP A 437 30.39 -15.91 -2.19
CA ASP A 437 29.09 -15.30 -2.37
C ASP A 437 29.01 -14.07 -1.46
N TYR A 438 28.98 -12.87 -2.05
CA TYR A 438 28.21 -11.82 -1.43
C TYR A 438 26.79 -12.38 -1.50
N THR A 439 26.38 -13.11 -0.44
CA THR A 439 24.98 -13.43 -0.19
C THR A 439 24.26 -12.16 -0.55
N PRO A 440 23.33 -12.19 -1.52
CA PRO A 440 22.63 -10.99 -1.91
C PRO A 440 22.27 -10.32 -0.61
N VAL A 441 22.79 -9.12 -0.40
CA VAL A 441 22.10 -8.24 0.49
C VAL A 441 20.81 -8.02 -0.30
N TYR A 442 19.86 -8.92 -0.04
CA TYR A 442 18.52 -8.52 0.30
C TYR A 442 18.75 -7.44 1.34
N THR A 443 19.04 -6.23 0.87
CA THR A 443 18.62 -5.03 1.52
C THR A 443 17.17 -5.06 1.13
N PRO A 444 16.27 -5.55 1.99
CA PRO A 444 14.92 -5.10 1.86
C PRO A 444 14.90 -3.64 2.34
N ALA A 445 15.50 -2.76 1.55
CA ALA A 445 15.19 -1.35 1.59
C ALA A 445 14.30 -1.16 0.36
N VAL A 446 13.03 -1.57 0.37
CA VAL A 446 12.01 -1.30 1.39
C VAL A 446 11.15 -2.54 1.63
N ASN A 447 11.46 -3.30 2.69
CA ASN A 447 10.51 -4.19 3.38
C ASN A 447 11.23 -4.73 4.63
N THR A 448 11.34 -3.94 5.70
CA THR A 448 11.80 -4.47 6.99
C THR A 448 10.83 -5.54 7.50
N THR A 449 11.00 -6.77 7.02
CA THR A 449 10.30 -8.00 7.42
C THR A 449 11.23 -8.78 8.33
N THR A 450 11.33 -8.40 9.60
CA THR A 450 11.85 -9.26 10.67
C THR A 450 10.76 -9.74 11.64
N SER A 451 9.50 -9.45 11.33
CA SER A 451 8.35 -10.18 11.84
C SER A 451 7.42 -10.38 10.65
N ASP A 452 6.93 -11.60 10.43
CA ASP A 452 5.76 -11.83 9.58
C ASP A 452 4.73 -10.73 9.90
N PRO A 453 4.40 -9.84 8.95
CA PRO A 453 3.43 -8.78 9.19
C PRO A 453 2.02 -9.33 9.35
N LEU A 454 1.85 -10.65 9.48
CA LEU A 454 0.59 -11.37 9.64
C LEU A 454 -0.38 -10.91 8.56
N LEU A 455 0.01 -11.08 7.30
CA LEU A 455 -0.83 -10.78 6.15
C LEU A 455 -1.94 -11.81 6.04
N ALA A 456 -3.14 -11.38 5.66
CA ALA A 456 -4.24 -12.30 5.47
C ALA A 456 -4.03 -13.12 4.18
N ALA A 457 -4.42 -14.39 4.21
CA ALA A 457 -4.56 -15.24 3.01
C ALA A 457 -3.41 -15.14 1.97
N LEU A 458 -2.18 -15.47 2.38
CA LEU A 458 -0.98 -15.54 1.52
C LEU A 458 -1.18 -16.38 0.24
N SER A 459 -2.14 -17.31 0.22
CA SER A 459 -2.46 -18.15 -0.95
C SER A 459 -3.46 -17.53 -1.94
N LEU A 460 -4.01 -16.34 -1.64
CA LEU A 460 -5.02 -15.64 -2.44
C LEU A 460 -4.57 -14.25 -2.92
N ASN A 461 -3.28 -13.92 -2.78
CA ASN A 461 -2.70 -12.62 -3.19
C ASN A 461 -3.33 -11.39 -2.51
N ASP A 462 -3.83 -11.55 -1.29
CA ASP A 462 -4.51 -10.48 -0.55
C ASP A 462 -3.59 -9.84 0.51
N PHE A 463 -2.85 -8.79 0.14
CA PHE A 463 -1.79 -8.19 0.98
C PHE A 463 -2.32 -7.15 1.99
N HIS A 464 -3.37 -7.48 2.74
CA HIS A 464 -3.79 -6.65 3.88
C HIS A 464 -3.27 -7.22 5.20
N LEU A 465 -2.88 -6.32 6.11
CA LEU A 465 -2.48 -6.68 7.47
C LEU A 465 -3.69 -7.31 8.18
N THR A 466 -3.50 -8.48 8.79
CA THR A 466 -4.49 -9.00 9.74
C THR A 466 -4.48 -8.13 10.99
N TYR A 467 -5.57 -8.20 11.75
CA TYR A 467 -5.77 -7.38 12.95
C TYR A 467 -4.69 -7.56 14.04
N LEU A 468 -3.98 -8.70 14.03
CA LEU A 468 -2.90 -9.04 14.96
C LEU A 468 -1.54 -8.50 14.53
N SER A 469 -1.44 -7.94 13.32
CA SER A 469 -0.17 -7.50 12.75
C SER A 469 0.52 -6.47 13.65
N PRO A 470 1.80 -6.68 13.99
CA PRO A 470 2.60 -5.67 14.66
C PRO A 470 2.95 -4.49 13.72
N ALA A 471 2.77 -4.63 12.41
CA ALA A 471 3.12 -3.62 11.42
C ALA A 471 2.14 -2.43 11.39
N ILE A 472 0.90 -2.63 11.86
CA ILE A 472 -0.16 -1.59 11.91
C ILE A 472 0.31 -0.33 12.65
N ASP A 473 1.21 -0.46 13.64
CA ASP A 473 1.70 0.69 14.42
C ASP A 473 3.19 1.00 14.20
N ALA A 474 3.81 0.39 13.19
CA ALA A 474 5.27 0.41 13.02
C ALA A 474 5.78 1.55 12.12
N GLY A 475 4.90 2.39 11.55
CA GLY A 475 5.28 3.43 10.62
C GLY A 475 5.59 4.79 11.26
N VAL A 476 5.81 5.81 10.41
CA VAL A 476 6.26 7.15 10.81
C VAL A 476 5.16 8.17 10.51
N ALA A 477 4.89 9.04 11.49
CA ALA A 477 3.88 10.07 11.35
C ALA A 477 4.15 11.07 10.22
N THR A 478 3.32 11.01 9.16
CA THR A 478 3.27 12.06 8.15
C THR A 478 2.33 13.17 8.61
N THR A 479 2.85 14.37 8.83
CA THR A 479 2.06 15.52 9.33
C THR A 479 1.06 16.09 8.31
N THR A 480 0.98 15.53 7.10
CA THR A 480 0.17 16.02 5.98
C THR A 480 -1.02 15.12 5.61
N ARG A 481 -1.12 13.90 6.16
CA ARG A 481 -2.19 12.94 5.82
C ARG A 481 -2.99 12.54 7.04
N THR A 482 -4.32 12.62 6.95
CA THR A 482 -5.26 12.18 7.99
C THR A 482 -6.09 10.94 7.59
N THR A 483 -5.99 10.53 6.32
CA THR A 483 -6.66 9.33 5.76
C THR A 483 -5.73 8.51 4.84
N ASP A 484 -6.05 7.22 4.68
CA ASP A 484 -5.35 6.26 3.80
C ASP A 484 -5.70 6.44 2.31
N TYR A 485 -5.32 5.50 1.44
CA TYR A 485 -5.63 5.46 0.00
C TYR A 485 -7.09 5.10 -0.34
N TYR A 486 -7.92 4.76 0.64
CA TYR A 486 -9.37 4.56 0.48
C TYR A 486 -10.21 5.61 1.22
N GLY A 487 -9.57 6.66 1.75
CA GLY A 487 -10.21 7.76 2.47
C GLY A 487 -10.61 7.39 3.90
N ASN A 488 -10.17 6.23 4.40
CA ASN A 488 -10.44 5.83 5.77
C ASN A 488 -9.56 6.62 6.74
N PRO A 489 -10.04 6.95 7.95
CA PRO A 489 -9.21 7.58 8.97
C PRO A 489 -7.98 6.74 9.33
N ILE A 490 -6.83 7.41 9.50
CA ILE A 490 -5.58 6.78 9.98
C ILE A 490 -5.62 6.66 11.50
N TYR A 491 -5.38 5.47 12.05
CA TYR A 491 -5.43 5.17 13.47
C TYR A 491 -4.02 5.12 14.08
N GLY A 492 -3.78 5.86 15.17
CA GLY A 492 -2.48 5.85 15.84
C GLY A 492 -1.36 6.57 15.08
N ALA A 493 -0.12 6.10 15.22
CA ALA A 493 1.01 6.60 14.44
C ALA A 493 0.96 5.95 13.04
N PRO A 494 1.01 6.73 11.94
CA PRO A 494 0.79 6.24 10.57
C PRO A 494 1.64 5.01 10.21
N ASP A 495 0.96 4.00 9.66
CA ASP A 495 1.46 2.73 9.12
C ASP A 495 2.49 2.91 7.97
N LEU A 496 3.23 1.85 7.65
CA LEU A 496 4.17 1.72 6.54
C LEU A 496 3.48 1.51 5.16
N GLY A 497 2.15 1.40 5.12
CA GLY A 497 1.36 1.04 3.93
C GLY A 497 0.49 2.15 3.33
N ALA A 498 -0.01 1.92 2.11
CA ALA A 498 -0.97 2.82 1.44
C ALA A 498 -2.40 2.71 1.98
N ILE A 499 -2.74 1.62 2.68
CA ILE A 499 -4.08 1.28 3.15
C ILE A 499 -4.01 1.09 4.67
N GLU A 500 -4.83 1.82 5.41
CA GLU A 500 -4.88 1.75 6.87
C GLU A 500 -5.78 0.59 7.30
N TYR A 501 -5.26 -0.25 8.20
CA TYR A 501 -6.09 -1.23 8.88
C TYR A 501 -7.17 -0.55 9.76
N GLN A 502 -8.45 -0.85 9.50
CA GLN A 502 -9.56 -0.31 10.30
C GLN A 502 -9.88 -1.19 11.50
N PRO A 503 -9.79 -0.68 12.76
CA PRO A 503 -10.16 -1.45 13.94
C PRO A 503 -11.63 -1.89 13.87
N PRO A 504 -11.92 -3.20 14.02
CA PRO A 504 -13.23 -3.75 13.69
C PRO A 504 -14.21 -3.73 14.86
N TYR A 505 -13.72 -3.51 16.08
CA TYR A 505 -14.51 -3.58 17.30
C TYR A 505 -14.66 -2.20 17.97
N ILE A 506 -15.70 -2.03 18.78
CA ILE A 506 -16.02 -0.83 19.54
C ILE A 506 -16.11 -1.16 21.03
N ILE A 507 -15.32 -0.50 21.87
CA ILE A 507 -15.30 -0.77 23.31
C ILE A 507 -16.66 -0.45 23.93
N GLY A 508 -17.15 -1.39 24.73
CA GLY A 508 -18.45 -1.30 25.38
C GLY A 508 -19.65 -1.68 24.51
N THR A 509 -19.46 -1.88 23.20
CA THR A 509 -20.44 -2.54 22.32
C THR A 509 -20.02 -3.98 22.07
N ASP A 510 -18.78 -4.16 21.61
CA ASP A 510 -18.17 -5.46 21.40
C ASP A 510 -17.50 -5.98 22.67
N SER A 511 -17.42 -7.31 22.75
CA SER A 511 -16.85 -8.00 23.91
C SER A 511 -15.33 -8.18 23.78
N VAL A 512 -14.61 -7.91 24.87
CA VAL A 512 -13.16 -8.15 24.96
C VAL A 512 -12.93 -9.58 25.48
N SER A 513 -11.95 -10.31 24.96
CA SER A 513 -11.57 -11.64 25.49
C SER A 513 -11.05 -11.56 26.92
N MET A 514 -11.23 -12.61 27.72
CA MET A 514 -10.71 -12.73 29.10
C MET A 514 -9.18 -12.70 29.21
N ASP A 515 -8.47 -12.91 28.10
CA ASP A 515 -7.02 -12.77 27.97
C ASP A 515 -6.64 -11.71 26.92
N GLY A 516 -7.57 -10.80 26.62
CA GLY A 516 -7.44 -9.81 25.56
C GLY A 516 -6.25 -8.88 25.80
N ASN A 517 -5.41 -8.76 24.76
CA ASN A 517 -4.38 -7.73 24.63
C ASN A 517 -4.84 -6.79 23.52
N ILE A 518 -5.35 -5.60 23.87
CA ILE A 518 -6.04 -4.69 22.94
C ILE A 518 -5.43 -3.30 22.91
N ARG A 519 -5.55 -2.65 21.75
CA ARG A 519 -5.30 -1.22 21.54
C ARG A 519 -6.61 -0.51 21.25
N VAL A 520 -6.91 0.54 22.01
CA VAL A 520 -8.12 1.37 21.90
C VAL A 520 -7.74 2.76 21.38
N TYR A 521 -8.54 3.27 20.45
CA TYR A 521 -8.28 4.52 19.73
C TYR A 521 -9.26 5.64 20.13
N GLY A 522 -8.97 6.87 19.71
CA GLY A 522 -9.66 8.10 20.12
C GLY A 522 -11.16 8.19 19.82
N ASN A 523 -11.72 7.25 19.08
CA ASN A 523 -13.16 7.12 18.80
C ASN A 523 -13.80 5.91 19.49
N GLY A 524 -13.08 5.24 20.38
CA GLY A 524 -13.52 4.05 21.10
C GLY A 524 -13.42 2.74 20.33
N LYS A 525 -12.94 2.75 19.08
CA LYS A 525 -12.67 1.50 18.38
C LYS A 525 -11.43 0.80 18.92
N TYR A 526 -11.35 -0.51 18.80
CA TYR A 526 -10.20 -1.30 19.22
C TYR A 526 -9.89 -2.50 18.32
N ARG A 527 -8.67 -3.03 18.47
CA ARG A 527 -8.22 -4.30 17.89
C ARG A 527 -7.37 -5.08 18.89
N TYR A 528 -7.17 -6.37 18.63
CA TYR A 528 -6.23 -7.19 19.40
C TYR A 528 -4.80 -7.02 18.88
N MET A 529 -3.84 -6.94 19.79
CA MET A 529 -2.40 -6.86 19.51
C MET A 529 -1.71 -8.23 19.63
N ALA A 530 -2.42 -9.25 20.11
CA ALA A 530 -1.95 -10.63 20.18
C ALA A 530 -3.13 -11.60 20.08
N ALA A 531 -2.88 -12.81 19.58
CA ALA A 531 -3.89 -13.86 19.52
C ALA A 531 -4.40 -14.21 20.93
N THR A 532 -5.70 -14.49 21.03
CA THR A 532 -6.33 -14.95 22.26
C THR A 532 -6.29 -16.47 22.33
N THR A 533 -6.23 -17.01 23.54
CA THR A 533 -6.20 -18.45 23.85
C THR A 533 -7.56 -18.98 24.30
N THR A 534 -8.53 -18.09 24.53
CA THR A 534 -9.90 -18.42 24.91
C THR A 534 -10.92 -17.66 24.06
N ALA A 535 -12.10 -18.26 23.91
CA ALA A 535 -13.27 -17.60 23.31
C ALA A 535 -14.15 -16.91 24.38
N ALA A 536 -13.81 -17.04 25.66
CA ALA A 536 -14.58 -16.45 26.75
C ALA A 536 -14.36 -14.93 26.83
N SER A 537 -15.44 -14.17 26.99
CA SER A 537 -15.41 -12.71 27.04
C SER A 537 -15.39 -12.14 28.45
N ALA A 538 -14.59 -11.10 28.65
CA ALA A 538 -14.66 -10.18 29.76
C ALA A 538 -15.69 -9.07 29.49
N ASN A 539 -16.59 -8.84 30.46
CA ASN A 539 -17.39 -7.62 30.50
C ASN A 539 -16.52 -6.45 31.00
N PHE A 540 -15.74 -5.88 30.10
CA PHE A 540 -14.75 -4.84 30.40
C PHE A 540 -14.99 -3.61 29.51
N GLN A 541 -14.99 -2.43 30.12
CA GLN A 541 -14.98 -1.16 29.39
C GLN A 541 -13.97 -0.19 30.00
N ILE A 542 -13.33 0.59 29.13
CA ILE A 542 -12.42 1.68 29.48
C ILE A 542 -12.81 2.89 28.62
N VAL A 543 -13.14 4.02 29.25
CA VAL A 543 -13.65 5.21 28.56
C VAL A 543 -13.05 6.48 29.18
N PRO A 544 -12.65 7.49 28.40
CA PRO A 544 -12.20 8.77 28.95
C PRO A 544 -13.33 9.45 29.74
N GLN A 545 -12.99 10.08 30.86
CA GLN A 545 -13.98 10.86 31.63
C GLN A 545 -14.43 12.07 30.78
N GLY A 546 -15.69 12.06 30.36
CA GLY A 546 -16.25 13.05 29.41
C GLY A 546 -16.53 12.48 28.01
N GLY A 547 -16.19 11.22 27.75
CA GLY A 547 -16.45 10.54 26.48
C GLY A 547 -15.29 10.64 25.49
N TRP A 548 -15.47 10.02 24.32
CA TRP A 548 -14.47 9.99 23.26
C TRP A 548 -14.32 11.36 22.58
N PRO A 549 -13.08 11.85 22.37
CA PRO A 549 -12.87 13.09 21.62
C PRO A 549 -13.38 12.99 20.18
N ALA A 550 -14.19 13.96 19.76
CA ALA A 550 -14.75 13.97 18.41
C ALA A 550 -13.64 14.05 17.34
N GLY A 551 -13.72 13.16 16.33
CA GLY A 551 -12.80 13.15 15.19
C GLY A 551 -11.36 12.72 15.49
N SER A 552 -11.09 12.16 16.68
CA SER A 552 -9.77 11.65 17.05
C SER A 552 -9.64 10.16 16.73
N TYR A 553 -8.53 9.78 16.10
CA TYR A 553 -8.17 8.40 15.78
C TYR A 553 -6.82 7.99 16.38
N ALA A 554 -6.22 8.86 17.20
CA ALA A 554 -4.95 8.58 17.86
C ALA A 554 -5.06 7.37 18.79
N GLN A 555 -3.93 6.68 19.01
CA GLN A 555 -3.81 5.67 20.06
C GLN A 555 -4.16 6.31 21.40
N TYR A 556 -5.12 5.71 22.11
CA TYR A 556 -5.64 6.26 23.36
C TYR A 556 -5.26 5.39 24.57
N TYR A 557 -5.50 4.08 24.49
CA TYR A 557 -5.14 3.12 25.54
C TYR A 557 -4.55 1.85 24.96
N ASP A 558 -3.56 1.26 25.63
CA ASP A 558 -3.20 -0.15 25.47
C ASP A 558 -3.61 -0.89 26.74
N VAL A 559 -4.31 -2.01 26.61
CA VAL A 559 -4.84 -2.80 27.73
C VAL A 559 -4.53 -4.28 27.54
N LYS A 560 -4.03 -4.94 28.58
CA LYS A 560 -3.83 -6.39 28.60
C LYS A 560 -4.49 -7.00 29.82
N ILE A 561 -5.52 -7.80 29.62
CA ILE A 561 -6.17 -8.57 30.69
C ILE A 561 -5.27 -9.75 31.05
N THR A 562 -4.96 -9.88 32.34
CA THR A 562 -4.08 -10.93 32.87
C THR A 562 -4.84 -11.94 33.71
N ASN A 563 -6.00 -11.57 34.25
CA ASN A 563 -6.88 -12.45 35.02
C ASN A 563 -8.34 -11.98 34.96
N TRP A 564 -9.28 -12.89 34.69
CA TRP A 564 -10.72 -12.59 34.68
C TRP A 564 -11.54 -13.77 35.21
N GLN A 565 -11.77 -13.81 36.53
CA GLN A 565 -12.50 -14.93 37.15
C GLN A 565 -13.99 -14.65 37.27
N ASN A 566 -14.83 -15.51 36.68
CA ASN A 566 -16.30 -15.38 36.77
C ASN A 566 -16.92 -16.24 37.89
N SER A 567 -16.10 -16.94 38.67
CA SER A 567 -16.50 -17.75 39.82
C SER A 567 -15.37 -17.78 40.85
N GLY A 568 -15.62 -18.33 42.04
CA GLY A 568 -14.64 -18.33 43.12
C GLY A 568 -14.47 -16.92 43.71
N THR A 569 -13.25 -16.37 43.69
CA THR A 569 -12.95 -15.06 44.29
C THR A 569 -13.39 -13.87 43.44
N TYR A 570 -13.82 -14.12 42.20
CA TYR A 570 -14.20 -13.09 41.21
C TYR A 570 -13.09 -12.08 40.90
N ALA A 571 -11.83 -12.39 41.22
CA ALA A 571 -10.70 -11.48 41.03
C ALA A 571 -10.49 -11.11 39.57
N LYS A 572 -10.21 -9.83 39.31
CA LYS A 572 -9.88 -9.30 37.97
C LYS A 572 -8.55 -8.57 38.02
N SER A 573 -7.72 -8.75 37.00
CA SER A 573 -6.44 -8.05 36.86
C SER A 573 -6.15 -7.70 35.40
N TRP A 574 -5.60 -6.51 35.17
CA TRP A 574 -5.13 -6.07 33.86
C TRP A 574 -4.02 -5.03 34.00
N THR A 575 -3.26 -4.83 32.93
CA THR A 575 -2.39 -3.65 32.78
C THR A 575 -3.00 -2.68 31.79
N ALA A 576 -2.88 -1.38 32.05
CA ALA A 576 -3.27 -0.35 31.08
C ALA A 576 -2.20 0.76 31.01
N SER A 577 -2.00 1.30 29.82
CA SER A 577 -1.16 2.47 29.58
C SER A 577 -1.83 3.42 28.59
N SER A 578 -1.39 4.67 28.60
CA SER A 578 -1.90 5.67 27.67
C SER A 578 -0.87 6.78 27.46
N PRO A 579 -0.70 7.28 26.21
CA PRO A 579 0.15 8.43 25.92
C PRO A 579 -0.56 9.78 26.10
N ILE A 580 -1.90 9.82 26.10
CA ILE A 580 -2.67 11.08 25.96
C ILE A 580 -3.90 11.22 26.88
N ALA A 581 -4.35 10.14 27.50
CA ALA A 581 -5.54 10.15 28.33
C ALA A 581 -5.39 11.06 29.57
N GLY A 582 -6.51 11.65 29.95
CA GLY A 582 -6.71 12.25 31.27
C GLY A 582 -7.40 11.26 32.21
N ASN A 583 -8.32 11.76 33.04
CA ASN A 583 -9.12 10.89 33.90
C ASN A 583 -9.90 9.85 33.08
N THR A 584 -10.00 8.63 33.58
CA THR A 584 -10.55 7.49 32.84
C THR A 584 -11.49 6.68 33.71
N VAL A 585 -12.61 6.27 33.14
CA VAL A 585 -13.64 5.47 33.77
C VAL A 585 -13.46 4.02 33.35
N PHE A 586 -13.29 3.13 34.32
CA PHE A 586 -13.31 1.68 34.13
C PHE A 586 -14.66 1.13 34.56
N THR A 587 -15.26 0.28 33.72
CA THR A 587 -16.46 -0.49 34.06
C THR A 587 -16.13 -1.97 34.00
N ILE A 588 -16.29 -2.64 35.14
CA ILE A 588 -15.90 -4.03 35.37
C ILE A 588 -17.15 -4.84 35.67
N GLY A 589 -17.47 -5.78 34.79
CA GLY A 589 -18.59 -6.71 34.93
C GLY A 589 -18.16 -8.11 35.32
N ASN A 590 -19.12 -9.04 35.31
CA ASN A 590 -18.95 -10.42 35.80
C ASN A 590 -18.39 -10.47 37.23
N LEU A 591 -18.74 -9.47 38.04
CA LEU A 591 -18.51 -9.49 39.47
C LEU A 591 -19.71 -10.13 40.15
N ASN A 592 -19.53 -10.51 41.41
CA ASN A 592 -20.62 -11.00 42.21
C ASN A 592 -21.56 -9.85 42.57
N PRO A 593 -22.88 -9.95 42.29
CA PRO A 593 -23.82 -8.88 42.57
C PRO A 593 -23.80 -8.41 44.03
N ASN A 594 -23.89 -7.10 44.25
CA ASN A 594 -23.95 -6.45 45.57
C ASN A 594 -22.70 -6.66 46.47
N GLN A 595 -21.63 -7.25 45.95
CA GLN A 595 -20.36 -7.42 46.67
C GLN A 595 -19.51 -6.15 46.60
N LEU A 596 -18.84 -5.82 47.71
CA LEU A 596 -17.85 -4.75 47.77
C LEU A 596 -16.49 -5.25 47.25
N TYR A 597 -15.87 -4.48 46.35
CA TYR A 597 -14.55 -4.76 45.79
C TYR A 597 -13.55 -3.65 46.10
N GLN A 598 -12.32 -4.04 46.39
CA GLN A 598 -11.16 -3.16 46.50
C GLN A 598 -10.46 -3.08 45.14
N MET A 599 -10.41 -1.87 44.59
CA MET A 599 -9.63 -1.52 43.41
C MET A 599 -8.23 -1.14 43.86
N LYS A 600 -7.21 -1.77 43.27
CA LYS A 600 -5.80 -1.46 43.51
C LYS A 600 -5.16 -0.98 42.23
N VAL A 601 -4.18 -0.09 42.38
CA VAL A 601 -3.28 0.35 41.31
C VAL A 601 -1.86 0.09 41.78
N ASP A 602 -1.08 -0.63 40.99
CA ASP A 602 0.31 -1.00 41.31
C ASP A 602 0.46 -1.65 42.69
N GLY A 603 -0.47 -2.57 42.99
CA GLY A 603 -0.55 -3.29 44.27
C GLY A 603 -1.05 -2.46 45.45
N SER A 604 -1.19 -1.14 45.32
CA SER A 604 -1.66 -0.23 46.37
C SER A 604 -3.17 -0.02 46.32
N ASN A 605 -3.81 0.07 47.48
CA ASN A 605 -5.25 0.37 47.55
C ASN A 605 -5.53 1.75 46.95
N TYR A 606 -6.44 1.81 45.96
CA TYR A 606 -6.81 3.05 45.29
C TYR A 606 -8.22 3.52 45.69
N THR A 607 -9.24 2.69 45.45
CA THR A 607 -10.63 2.99 45.81
C THR A 607 -11.45 1.71 46.00
N GLN A 608 -12.67 1.84 46.51
CA GLN A 608 -13.61 0.73 46.63
C GLN A 608 -14.88 1.03 45.83
N ALA A 609 -15.49 -0.03 45.27
CA ALA A 609 -16.78 0.08 44.60
C ALA A 609 -17.62 -1.18 44.85
N THR A 610 -18.91 -0.97 45.11
CA THR A 610 -19.88 -2.06 45.22
C THR A 610 -20.39 -2.43 43.84
N ALA A 611 -20.34 -3.70 43.48
CA ALA A 611 -20.98 -4.19 42.27
C ALA A 611 -22.50 -4.06 42.39
N ASN A 612 -23.17 -3.58 41.34
CA ASN A 612 -24.63 -3.49 41.32
C ASN A 612 -25.30 -4.88 41.24
N SER A 613 -26.64 -4.91 41.17
CA SER A 613 -27.42 -6.15 41.04
C SER A 613 -27.08 -7.00 39.81
N SER A 614 -26.46 -6.39 38.80
CA SER A 614 -26.02 -7.05 37.57
C SER A 614 -24.54 -7.47 37.61
N GLY A 615 -23.87 -7.30 38.76
CA GLY A 615 -22.46 -7.65 38.91
C GLY A 615 -21.52 -6.70 38.18
N ILE A 616 -21.86 -5.41 38.11
CA ILE A 616 -21.05 -4.36 37.47
C ILE A 616 -20.60 -3.32 38.50
N ALA A 617 -19.32 -3.00 38.51
CA ALA A 617 -18.73 -1.91 39.29
C ALA A 617 -17.97 -0.94 38.38
N THR A 618 -18.00 0.35 38.72
CA THR A 618 -17.33 1.40 37.96
C THR A 618 -16.45 2.25 38.89
N PHE A 619 -15.27 2.63 38.43
CA PHE A 619 -14.41 3.60 39.14
C PHE A 619 -13.66 4.51 38.17
N THR A 620 -13.29 5.70 38.64
CA THR A 620 -12.52 6.67 37.86
C THR A 620 -11.07 6.69 38.33
N TYR A 621 -10.14 6.48 37.42
CA TYR A 621 -8.70 6.66 37.61
C TYR A 621 -8.26 8.07 37.24
N THR A 622 -7.53 8.75 38.12
CA THR A 622 -7.16 10.17 38.00
C THR A 622 -5.67 10.47 38.24
N ALA A 623 -4.84 9.46 38.53
CA ALA A 623 -3.47 9.66 39.03
C ALA A 623 -2.40 9.88 37.94
N GLY A 624 -2.81 10.31 36.74
CA GLY A 624 -1.93 10.49 35.58
C GLY A 624 -1.51 9.16 34.93
N TRP A 625 -0.99 9.24 33.71
CA TRP A 625 -0.77 8.04 32.89
C TRP A 625 0.70 7.73 32.67
N SER A 626 1.03 6.49 33.00
CA SER A 626 2.13 5.68 32.49
C SER A 626 1.59 4.25 32.32
N THR A 627 2.43 3.22 32.32
CA THR A 627 1.93 1.84 32.41
C THR A 627 1.62 1.50 33.87
N HIS A 628 0.36 1.15 34.15
CA HIS A 628 -0.10 0.76 35.48
C HIS A 628 -0.75 -0.62 35.47
N SER A 629 -0.66 -1.31 36.60
CA SER A 629 -1.38 -2.55 36.89
C SER A 629 -2.60 -2.26 37.74
N PHE A 630 -3.71 -2.92 37.45
CA PHE A 630 -4.97 -2.78 38.15
C PHE A 630 -5.46 -4.13 38.64
N ASP A 631 -5.89 -4.19 39.89
CA ASP A 631 -6.47 -5.39 40.49
C ASP A 631 -7.80 -5.06 41.17
N VAL A 632 -8.76 -5.96 40.98
CA VAL A 632 -10.10 -5.90 41.60
C VAL A 632 -10.26 -7.17 42.42
N ASN A 633 -10.29 -6.99 43.74
CA ASN A 633 -10.38 -8.10 44.69
C ASN A 633 -11.61 -7.90 45.57
N ALA A 634 -12.37 -8.98 45.80
CA ALA A 634 -13.47 -8.93 46.75
C ALA A 634 -12.93 -8.52 48.13
N VAL A 635 -13.62 -7.59 48.79
CA VAL A 635 -13.33 -7.28 50.19
C VAL A 635 -13.91 -8.43 51.01
N PRO A 636 -13.08 -9.23 51.70
CA PRO A 636 -13.57 -10.41 52.41
C PRO A 636 -14.52 -10.01 53.53
N ALA A 637 -15.49 -10.88 53.80
CA ALA A 637 -16.31 -10.74 54.99
C ALA A 637 -15.44 -10.77 56.24
N THR A 638 -15.81 -9.99 57.26
CA THR A 638 -15.20 -10.10 58.58
C THR A 638 -16.27 -10.43 59.60
N CYS A 639 -15.86 -11.06 60.68
CA CYS A 639 -16.72 -11.35 61.81
C CYS A 639 -16.04 -10.96 63.13
N ALA A 640 -16.84 -10.71 64.13
CA ALA A 640 -16.44 -10.69 65.52
C ALA A 640 -17.52 -11.39 66.32
N LEU A 641 -17.13 -12.34 67.16
CA LEU A 641 -18.02 -13.05 68.07
C LEU A 641 -17.53 -12.81 69.49
N ALA A 642 -18.45 -12.45 70.37
CA ALA A 642 -18.22 -12.26 71.78
C ALA A 642 -19.22 -13.07 72.59
N ILE A 643 -18.80 -13.46 73.79
CA ILE A 643 -19.66 -14.10 74.79
C ILE A 643 -19.53 -13.32 76.10
N ASP A 644 -20.66 -13.09 76.77
CA ASP A 644 -20.71 -12.29 78.00
C ASP A 644 -20.02 -12.96 79.20
N LYS A 645 -19.88 -14.29 79.18
CA LYS A 645 -19.24 -15.11 80.22
C LYS A 645 -18.35 -16.17 79.57
N THR A 646 -17.16 -16.41 80.12
CA THR A 646 -16.19 -17.41 79.62
C THR A 646 -16.16 -18.70 80.46
N SER A 647 -16.87 -18.75 81.59
CA SER A 647 -17.07 -19.96 82.40
C SER A 647 -18.46 -19.94 83.06
N VAL A 648 -19.19 -21.04 82.96
CA VAL A 648 -20.54 -21.22 83.57
C VAL A 648 -20.77 -22.65 84.04
N SER A 649 -21.87 -22.93 84.73
CA SER A 649 -22.31 -24.28 85.08
C SER A 649 -23.38 -24.79 84.10
N THR A 650 -23.57 -26.10 84.00
CA THR A 650 -24.64 -26.68 83.18
C THR A 650 -26.02 -26.13 83.57
N GLY A 651 -26.77 -25.57 82.62
CA GLY A 651 -28.07 -24.93 82.81
C GLY A 651 -28.06 -23.39 82.87
N ASP A 652 -26.88 -22.77 83.01
CA ASP A 652 -26.76 -21.31 82.99
C ASP A 652 -26.99 -20.72 81.59
N LEU A 653 -27.48 -19.48 81.53
CA LEU A 653 -27.68 -18.73 80.29
C LEU A 653 -26.45 -17.88 79.96
N VAL A 654 -26.05 -17.93 78.69
CA VAL A 654 -25.00 -17.08 78.11
C VAL A 654 -25.56 -16.24 76.97
N VAL A 655 -25.04 -15.03 76.82
CA VAL A 655 -25.38 -14.12 75.73
C VAL A 655 -24.23 -14.10 74.74
N LEU A 656 -24.51 -14.53 73.52
CA LEU A 656 -23.62 -14.35 72.37
C LEU A 656 -23.99 -13.03 71.70
N THR A 657 -22.97 -12.25 71.34
CA THR A 657 -23.12 -11.02 70.56
C THR A 657 -22.13 -11.07 69.41
N TRP A 658 -22.58 -10.71 68.22
CA TRP A 658 -21.71 -10.69 67.05
C TRP A 658 -21.93 -9.49 66.17
N THR A 659 -20.85 -9.12 65.48
CA THR A 659 -20.88 -8.17 64.38
C THR A 659 -20.19 -8.77 63.17
N SER A 660 -20.59 -8.29 61.99
CA SER A 660 -19.93 -8.64 60.74
C SER A 660 -19.94 -7.45 59.77
N THR A 661 -18.99 -7.48 58.83
CA THR A 661 -18.96 -6.58 57.68
C THR A 661 -18.82 -7.39 56.39
N HIS A 662 -19.42 -6.90 55.31
CA HIS A 662 -19.38 -7.52 53.97
C HIS A 662 -19.91 -8.97 53.86
N GLY A 663 -20.65 -9.46 54.87
CA GLY A 663 -21.37 -10.73 54.82
C GLY A 663 -22.75 -10.58 54.17
N ILE A 664 -23.26 -11.66 53.56
CA ILE A 664 -24.64 -11.78 53.09
C ILE A 664 -25.49 -12.75 53.91
N SER A 665 -24.84 -13.68 54.64
CA SER A 665 -25.50 -14.57 55.59
C SER A 665 -24.56 -14.93 56.75
N ALA A 666 -25.14 -15.28 57.89
CA ALA A 666 -24.40 -15.70 59.08
C ALA A 666 -25.06 -16.92 59.73
N SER A 667 -24.25 -17.79 60.33
CA SER A 667 -24.73 -18.91 61.14
C SER A 667 -23.79 -19.18 62.31
N ILE A 668 -24.35 -19.65 63.42
CA ILE A 668 -23.58 -20.06 64.61
C ILE A 668 -23.85 -21.55 64.83
N ASP A 669 -22.79 -22.30 65.13
CA ASP A 669 -22.87 -23.74 65.43
C ASP A 669 -23.48 -24.02 66.82
N GLN A 670 -23.27 -25.22 67.36
CA GLN A 670 -23.81 -25.64 68.67
C GLN A 670 -25.34 -25.53 68.79
N GLY A 671 -26.07 -25.65 67.67
CA GLY A 671 -27.53 -25.68 67.63
C GLY A 671 -28.22 -24.31 67.55
N VAL A 672 -27.48 -23.21 67.39
CA VAL A 672 -28.07 -21.86 67.18
C VAL A 672 -28.62 -21.70 65.76
N GLY A 673 -27.86 -22.10 64.74
CA GLY A 673 -28.30 -22.08 63.34
C GLY A 673 -28.14 -20.71 62.68
N SER A 674 -29.00 -20.39 61.70
CA SER A 674 -28.93 -19.15 60.92
C SER A 674 -29.29 -17.93 61.76
N VAL A 675 -28.50 -16.86 61.64
CA VAL A 675 -28.66 -15.61 62.39
C VAL A 675 -28.54 -14.38 61.47
N PRO A 676 -29.09 -13.21 61.86
CA PRO A 676 -28.83 -11.95 61.17
C PRO A 676 -27.33 -11.60 61.18
N LEU A 677 -26.87 -10.78 60.23
CA LEU A 677 -25.45 -10.40 60.09
C LEU A 677 -24.86 -9.71 61.33
N ASN A 678 -25.71 -9.03 62.11
CA ASN A 678 -25.34 -8.42 63.39
C ASN A 678 -26.47 -8.70 64.38
N GLY A 679 -26.14 -9.06 65.61
CA GLY A 679 -27.17 -9.37 66.59
C GLY A 679 -26.65 -9.96 67.89
N SER A 680 -27.61 -10.43 68.68
CA SER A 680 -27.35 -11.12 69.94
C SER A 680 -28.38 -12.22 70.15
N VAL A 681 -27.96 -13.34 70.76
CA VAL A 681 -28.84 -14.44 71.15
C VAL A 681 -28.48 -14.95 72.53
N THR A 682 -29.50 -15.34 73.30
CA THR A 682 -29.30 -16.05 74.56
C THR A 682 -29.36 -17.55 74.30
N SER A 683 -28.31 -18.28 74.69
CA SER A 683 -28.22 -19.74 74.54
C SER A 683 -28.19 -20.42 75.90
N SER A 684 -28.94 -21.51 76.05
CA SER A 684 -28.95 -22.37 77.24
C SER A 684 -28.10 -23.62 77.01
N LEU A 685 -27.13 -23.89 77.88
CA LEU A 685 -26.17 -24.98 77.71
C LEU A 685 -26.45 -26.17 78.62
N ASN A 686 -26.74 -27.32 78.02
CA ASN A 686 -27.15 -28.55 78.71
C ASN A 686 -26.07 -29.64 78.74
N ARG A 687 -24.83 -29.36 78.31
CA ARG A 687 -23.69 -30.30 78.30
C ARG A 687 -22.47 -29.69 78.99
N ALA A 688 -21.80 -30.49 79.81
CA ALA A 688 -20.55 -30.14 80.49
C ALA A 688 -19.33 -30.38 79.57
N GLY A 689 -18.29 -29.53 79.70
CA GLY A 689 -17.08 -29.55 78.88
C GLY A 689 -16.72 -28.18 78.33
N ASN A 690 -15.54 -28.06 77.71
CA ASN A 690 -15.17 -26.86 76.96
C ASN A 690 -15.97 -26.84 75.65
N GLN A 691 -16.85 -25.85 75.50
CA GLN A 691 -17.64 -25.62 74.30
C GLN A 691 -17.02 -24.48 73.50
N THR A 692 -16.85 -24.65 72.20
CA THR A 692 -16.44 -23.58 71.29
C THR A 692 -17.64 -23.24 70.40
N TYR A 693 -18.07 -21.98 70.45
CA TYR A 693 -19.02 -21.43 69.50
C TYR A 693 -18.23 -20.83 68.33
N SER A 694 -18.65 -21.15 67.12
CA SER A 694 -18.06 -20.70 65.87
C SER A 694 -19.13 -20.01 65.02
N LEU A 695 -18.92 -18.72 64.78
CA LEU A 695 -19.70 -17.92 63.84
C LEU A 695 -19.08 -18.07 62.45
N ALA A 696 -19.87 -18.52 61.49
CA ALA A 696 -19.56 -18.56 60.07
C ALA A 696 -20.34 -17.46 59.35
N VAL A 697 -19.64 -16.46 58.82
CA VAL A 697 -20.20 -15.39 57.99
C VAL A 697 -19.81 -15.65 56.54
N THR A 698 -20.79 -15.84 55.68
CA THR A 698 -20.57 -16.06 54.24
C THR A 698 -20.61 -14.71 53.53
N GLY A 699 -19.49 -14.31 52.93
CA GLY A 699 -19.41 -13.19 52.01
C GLY A 699 -20.19 -13.48 50.73
N ALA A 700 -20.54 -12.45 49.94
CA ALA A 700 -21.25 -12.70 48.69
C ALA A 700 -20.38 -13.54 47.74
N ASP A 701 -19.06 -13.35 47.77
CA ASP A 701 -18.02 -14.15 47.10
C ASP A 701 -17.98 -15.64 47.48
N GLY A 702 -18.78 -16.09 48.46
CA GLY A 702 -18.82 -17.46 48.94
C GLY A 702 -17.70 -17.81 49.92
N VAL A 703 -16.81 -16.87 50.24
CA VAL A 703 -15.76 -17.07 51.24
C VAL A 703 -16.37 -16.94 52.63
N ILE A 704 -16.05 -17.89 53.52
CA ILE A 704 -16.59 -17.94 54.87
C ILE A 704 -15.56 -17.40 55.87
N ALA A 705 -15.87 -16.25 56.47
CA ALA A 705 -15.14 -15.74 57.63
C ALA A 705 -15.61 -16.47 58.89
N THR A 706 -14.66 -17.02 59.65
CA THR A 706 -14.95 -17.79 60.86
C THR A 706 -14.35 -17.14 62.09
N CYS A 707 -15.18 -16.92 63.12
CA CYS A 707 -14.77 -16.35 64.39
C CYS A 707 -15.29 -17.22 65.53
N SER A 708 -14.45 -17.52 66.51
CA SER A 708 -14.83 -18.43 67.59
C SER A 708 -14.59 -17.86 68.97
N VAL A 709 -15.41 -18.28 69.92
CA VAL A 709 -15.26 -18.03 71.35
C VAL A 709 -15.41 -19.34 72.12
N SER A 710 -14.57 -19.53 73.13
CA SER A 710 -14.62 -20.74 73.96
C SER A 710 -15.20 -20.44 75.33
N LEU A 711 -15.98 -21.39 75.84
CA LEU A 711 -16.68 -21.33 77.10
C LEU A 711 -16.40 -22.61 77.89
N ALA A 712 -15.91 -22.46 79.12
CA ALA A 712 -15.78 -23.59 80.04
C ALA A 712 -17.12 -23.85 80.74
N VAL A 713 -17.79 -24.97 80.40
CA VAL A 713 -19.02 -25.39 81.10
C VAL A 713 -18.65 -26.44 82.15
N LYS A 714 -18.66 -26.04 83.42
CA LYS A 714 -18.46 -26.96 84.52
C LYS A 714 -19.70 -27.84 84.66
N SER A 715 -19.50 -29.16 84.77
CA SER A 715 -20.60 -30.07 85.09
C SER A 715 -21.18 -29.64 86.42
N ARG A 716 -22.49 -29.39 86.45
CA ARG A 716 -23.20 -29.35 87.72
C ARG A 716 -23.15 -30.78 88.26
N GLU A 717 -22.43 -31.00 89.36
CA GLU A 717 -22.35 -32.33 89.98
C GLU A 717 -23.76 -32.86 90.19
N ALA A 718 -24.08 -34.00 89.56
CA ALA A 718 -25.34 -34.70 89.75
C ALA A 718 -25.06 -36.11 90.29
N PRO A 719 -25.87 -36.60 91.26
CA PRO A 719 -25.59 -37.83 91.98
C PRO A 719 -25.70 -39.06 91.07
N GLN A 720 -24.81 -40.03 91.28
CA GLN A 720 -24.82 -41.35 90.65
C GLN A 720 -26.14 -42.11 90.91
N ILE A 721 -26.67 -42.85 89.92
CA ILE A 721 -27.06 -44.28 90.00
C ILE A 721 -27.85 -44.80 88.75
N PHE A 722 -27.30 -45.89 88.18
CA PHE A 722 -27.85 -47.10 87.52
C PHE A 722 -29.05 -47.09 86.53
N GLY A 723 -28.81 -47.71 85.37
CA GLY A 723 -29.51 -48.98 85.05
C GLY A 723 -30.31 -49.10 83.74
N LEU A 724 -29.86 -50.04 82.90
CA LEU A 724 -30.60 -50.95 81.99
C LEU A 724 -30.76 -50.61 80.48
N SER A 725 -30.25 -51.57 79.69
CA SER A 725 -30.54 -51.94 78.29
C SER A 725 -31.95 -52.62 78.19
N PRO A 726 -32.60 -52.93 77.02
CA PRO A 726 -31.98 -53.41 75.76
C PRO A 726 -32.71 -53.17 74.40
N THR A 727 -32.06 -53.68 73.33
CA THR A 727 -32.57 -54.28 72.07
C THR A 727 -33.02 -53.44 70.84
N ALA A 728 -32.54 -53.90 69.67
CA ALA A 728 -32.73 -53.47 68.26
C ALA A 728 -34.07 -53.97 67.64
N PRO A 729 -34.35 -54.03 66.29
CA PRO A 729 -33.68 -53.52 65.05
C PRO A 729 -34.64 -52.96 63.94
N GLY A 730 -34.09 -52.38 62.85
CA GLY A 730 -34.50 -52.69 61.45
C GLY A 730 -35.35 -51.72 60.59
N TYR A 731 -34.90 -51.59 59.33
CA TYR A 731 -35.64 -51.50 58.04
C TYR A 731 -35.82 -50.17 57.25
N GLN A 732 -35.71 -50.33 55.91
CA GLN A 732 -35.63 -49.39 54.77
C GLN A 732 -37.00 -49.04 54.15
N VAL A 733 -37.16 -47.90 53.44
CA VAL A 733 -38.08 -47.76 52.27
C VAL A 733 -37.62 -46.67 51.29
N GLN A 734 -37.76 -46.95 49.97
CA GLN A 734 -37.70 -46.04 48.81
C GLN A 734 -38.98 -45.18 48.61
N ASN A 735 -38.91 -44.27 47.62
CA ASN A 735 -39.95 -43.79 46.67
C ASN A 735 -40.40 -42.30 46.70
N SER A 736 -39.96 -41.58 45.65
CA SER A 736 -40.73 -40.89 44.59
C SER A 736 -41.86 -39.89 44.93
N LEU A 737 -41.79 -38.66 44.37
CA LEU A 737 -42.61 -38.19 43.22
C LEU A 737 -42.52 -36.66 42.99
N SER A 738 -42.36 -36.34 41.70
CA SER A 738 -42.62 -35.13 40.90
C SER A 738 -43.53 -33.99 41.41
N ALA A 739 -43.22 -32.76 40.96
CA ALA A 739 -44.20 -31.81 40.43
C ALA A 739 -43.58 -30.87 39.37
N SER A 740 -44.39 -30.53 38.37
CA SER A 740 -44.14 -29.85 37.10
C SER A 740 -44.65 -28.40 37.12
N ALA A 741 -44.03 -27.48 36.36
CA ALA A 741 -44.72 -26.33 35.76
C ALA A 741 -43.90 -25.69 34.62
N THR A 742 -44.60 -25.33 33.54
CA THR A 742 -44.16 -24.95 32.19
C THR A 742 -44.33 -23.43 31.90
N THR A 743 -43.82 -22.98 30.73
CA THR A 743 -44.14 -21.77 29.89
C THR A 743 -43.48 -20.42 30.25
N THR A 744 -43.03 -19.55 29.34
CA THR A 744 -43.32 -19.33 27.89
C THR A 744 -42.22 -18.47 27.20
N THR A 745 -42.05 -18.61 25.89
CA THR A 745 -41.25 -17.78 24.96
C THR A 745 -42.07 -16.62 24.36
N VAL A 746 -41.44 -15.48 24.04
CA VAL A 746 -41.97 -14.43 23.16
C VAL A 746 -40.86 -13.87 22.27
N GLU A 747 -41.07 -13.95 20.95
CA GLU A 747 -40.35 -13.28 19.85
C GLU A 747 -41.19 -12.12 19.31
N VAL A 748 -40.53 -11.01 18.93
CA VAL A 748 -41.04 -9.91 18.08
C VAL A 748 -39.78 -9.37 17.36
N GLY A 749 -39.66 -9.17 16.04
CA GLY A 749 -40.63 -8.86 14.98
C GLY A 749 -40.21 -7.53 14.33
N GLU A 750 -39.47 -7.59 13.23
CA GLU A 750 -38.95 -6.44 12.46
C GLU A 750 -40.06 -5.65 11.73
N THR A 751 -39.84 -4.34 11.52
CA THR A 751 -40.63 -3.52 10.57
C THR A 751 -39.72 -2.81 9.57
N GLY A 752 -40.07 -2.96 8.29
CA GLY A 752 -39.25 -2.64 7.14
C GLY A 752 -39.13 -1.16 6.75
N LYS A 753 -38.15 -0.93 5.87
CA LYS A 753 -37.90 0.33 5.15
C LYS A 753 -37.91 0.03 3.64
N THR A 754 -38.69 0.83 2.92
CA THR A 754 -39.01 0.79 1.48
C THR A 754 -37.79 0.71 0.54
N ALA A 755 -37.84 -0.19 -0.45
CA ALA A 755 -36.84 -0.36 -1.52
C ALA A 755 -37.02 0.68 -2.65
N ALA A 756 -35.92 1.32 -3.05
CA ALA A 756 -35.81 2.16 -4.23
C ALA A 756 -35.67 1.30 -5.50
N SER A 757 -36.17 1.75 -6.66
CA SER A 757 -36.08 0.98 -7.91
C SER A 757 -34.64 0.85 -8.38
N VAL A 758 -34.15 -0.38 -8.50
CA VAL A 758 -32.80 -0.68 -8.97
C VAL A 758 -32.73 -0.53 -10.51
N GLN A 759 -31.88 0.37 -11.00
CA GLN A 759 -31.65 0.60 -12.44
C GLN A 759 -30.79 -0.54 -13.01
N SER A 760 -31.20 -1.21 -14.10
CA SER A 760 -30.43 -2.31 -14.71
C SER A 760 -29.49 -1.83 -15.82
N PHE A 761 -28.23 -2.28 -15.80
CA PHE A 761 -27.25 -2.03 -16.86
C PHE A 761 -27.58 -2.82 -18.13
N THR A 762 -27.75 -2.12 -19.25
CA THR A 762 -28.03 -2.74 -20.57
C THR A 762 -26.89 -2.59 -21.56
N HIS A 763 -26.06 -1.54 -21.44
CA HIS A 763 -25.01 -1.25 -22.40
C HIS A 763 -23.69 -1.95 -22.08
N THR A 764 -23.04 -2.45 -23.11
CA THR A 764 -21.65 -2.90 -23.01
C THR A 764 -20.75 -1.68 -22.95
N LEU A 765 -19.91 -1.59 -21.91
CA LEU A 765 -19.01 -0.46 -21.71
C LEU A 765 -17.54 -0.88 -21.81
N LYS A 766 -16.71 0.00 -22.37
CA LYS A 766 -15.28 -0.18 -22.53
C LYS A 766 -14.54 1.15 -22.37
N LEU A 767 -13.23 1.06 -22.18
CA LEU A 767 -12.34 2.22 -22.13
C LEU A 767 -12.58 3.16 -23.33
N GLY A 768 -12.77 4.45 -23.03
CA GLY A 768 -13.03 5.52 -24.00
C GLY A 768 -14.51 5.87 -24.17
N ASP A 769 -15.43 5.04 -23.68
CA ASP A 769 -16.87 5.31 -23.80
C ASP A 769 -17.27 6.55 -22.98
N LEU A 770 -18.17 7.35 -23.54
CA LEU A 770 -18.85 8.44 -22.84
C LEU A 770 -20.34 8.09 -22.74
N ASP A 771 -20.76 7.54 -21.60
CA ASP A 771 -22.11 7.00 -21.41
C ASP A 771 -22.60 7.24 -19.96
N GLN A 772 -23.91 7.38 -19.80
CA GLN A 772 -24.52 7.48 -18.47
C GLN A 772 -24.42 6.17 -17.68
N ASP A 773 -24.43 5.01 -18.36
CA ASP A 773 -24.17 3.72 -17.73
C ASP A 773 -22.74 3.64 -17.19
N VAL A 774 -21.77 4.40 -17.73
CA VAL A 774 -20.43 4.51 -17.14
C VAL A 774 -20.51 5.20 -15.78
N GLN A 775 -21.25 6.30 -15.68
CA GLN A 775 -21.41 7.00 -14.41
C GLN A 775 -22.06 6.09 -13.35
N GLN A 776 -23.06 5.29 -13.75
CA GLN A 776 -23.68 4.32 -12.86
C GLN A 776 -22.73 3.17 -12.51
N LEU A 777 -21.95 2.69 -13.48
CA LEU A 777 -20.94 1.67 -13.23
C LEU A 777 -19.89 2.18 -12.25
N GLN A 778 -19.44 3.43 -12.38
CA GLN A 778 -18.51 4.05 -11.45
C GLN A 778 -19.09 4.11 -10.03
N LYS A 779 -20.37 4.49 -9.87
CA LYS A 779 -21.06 4.48 -8.56
C LYS A 779 -21.16 3.07 -7.97
N PHE A 780 -21.50 2.11 -8.82
CA PHE A 780 -21.57 0.71 -8.43
C PHE A 780 -20.19 0.22 -7.94
N LEU A 781 -19.15 0.42 -8.74
CA LEU A 781 -17.76 0.04 -8.42
C LEU A 781 -17.28 0.73 -7.12
N ASN A 782 -17.59 2.02 -6.96
CA ASN A 782 -17.28 2.81 -5.75
C ASN A 782 -17.92 2.27 -4.47
N THR A 783 -19.02 1.54 -4.57
CA THR A 783 -19.76 0.98 -3.41
C THR A 783 -19.54 -0.52 -3.22
N HIS A 784 -18.93 -1.22 -4.20
CA HIS A 784 -18.81 -2.68 -4.22
C HIS A 784 -17.35 -3.16 -4.31
N GLY A 785 -16.47 -2.56 -3.51
CA GLY A 785 -15.10 -3.05 -3.32
C GLY A 785 -14.12 -2.75 -4.45
N ALA A 786 -14.49 -1.89 -5.41
CA ALA A 786 -13.66 -1.54 -6.56
C ALA A 786 -13.67 -0.03 -6.86
N VAL A 787 -13.35 0.80 -5.86
CA VAL A 787 -13.34 2.26 -5.98
C VAL A 787 -12.54 2.75 -7.21
N VAL A 788 -13.14 3.68 -7.97
CA VAL A 788 -12.59 4.23 -9.22
C VAL A 788 -11.45 5.22 -8.95
N THR A 789 -11.66 6.19 -8.05
CA THR A 789 -10.65 7.13 -7.53
C THR A 789 -11.19 7.81 -6.27
N GLU A 790 -10.35 8.34 -5.39
CA GLU A 790 -10.78 9.02 -4.15
C GLU A 790 -11.14 10.50 -4.35
N SER A 791 -10.52 11.12 -5.36
CA SER A 791 -10.73 12.52 -5.68
C SER A 791 -10.68 12.74 -7.19
N GLY A 792 -11.23 13.87 -7.63
CA GLY A 792 -11.38 14.17 -9.05
C GLY A 792 -12.48 13.33 -9.71
N GLY A 793 -12.51 13.38 -11.05
CA GLY A 793 -13.53 12.70 -11.85
C GLY A 793 -13.50 11.19 -11.64
N GLY A 794 -14.64 10.61 -11.25
CA GLY A 794 -14.81 9.19 -10.96
C GLY A 794 -14.94 8.85 -9.47
N SER A 795 -14.63 9.78 -8.56
CA SER A 795 -14.74 9.56 -7.12
C SER A 795 -16.18 9.54 -6.61
N VAL A 796 -16.39 9.06 -5.37
CA VAL A 796 -17.71 9.00 -4.73
C VAL A 796 -18.35 10.40 -4.76
N GLY A 797 -19.47 10.54 -5.47
CA GLY A 797 -20.17 11.82 -5.63
C GLY A 797 -19.62 12.72 -6.74
N ASN A 798 -18.50 12.35 -7.38
CA ASN A 798 -17.95 13.01 -8.58
C ASN A 798 -17.82 12.04 -9.77
N GLU A 799 -18.68 11.02 -9.85
CA GLU A 799 -18.65 10.07 -10.96
C GLU A 799 -18.91 10.77 -12.30
N THR A 800 -18.16 10.35 -13.31
CA THR A 800 -18.19 10.92 -14.66
C THR A 800 -18.86 9.96 -15.64
N GLN A 801 -19.27 10.48 -16.79
CA GLN A 801 -19.75 9.63 -17.88
C GLN A 801 -18.61 8.99 -18.68
N PHE A 802 -17.35 9.31 -18.38
CA PHE A 802 -16.20 8.88 -19.18
C PHE A 802 -15.55 7.62 -18.60
N PHE A 803 -15.46 6.56 -19.41
CA PHE A 803 -14.80 5.32 -19.04
C PHE A 803 -13.31 5.49 -19.28
N GLY A 804 -12.65 6.16 -18.34
CA GLY A 804 -11.21 6.39 -18.37
C GLY A 804 -10.40 5.19 -17.87
N THR A 805 -9.08 5.35 -17.85
CA THR A 805 -8.14 4.34 -17.34
C THR A 805 -8.42 3.96 -15.88
N LEU A 806 -8.92 4.90 -15.07
CA LEU A 806 -9.33 4.66 -13.69
C LEU A 806 -10.54 3.73 -13.60
N THR A 807 -11.58 3.94 -14.43
CA THR A 807 -12.75 3.05 -14.51
C THR A 807 -12.37 1.68 -15.04
N PHE A 808 -11.48 1.62 -16.03
CA PHE A 808 -10.95 0.36 -16.55
C PHE A 808 -10.26 -0.45 -15.47
N ARG A 809 -9.36 0.18 -14.70
CA ARG A 809 -8.64 -0.48 -13.59
C ARG A 809 -9.60 -0.95 -12.50
N ALA A 810 -10.57 -0.11 -12.13
CA ALA A 810 -11.60 -0.48 -11.16
C ALA A 810 -12.43 -1.66 -11.62
N LEU A 811 -12.89 -1.66 -12.87
CA LEU A 811 -13.66 -2.76 -13.41
C LEU A 811 -12.84 -4.05 -13.51
N LEU A 812 -11.57 -3.96 -13.93
CA LEU A 812 -10.67 -5.10 -13.99
C LEU A 812 -10.46 -5.72 -12.60
N ARG A 813 -10.27 -4.89 -11.54
CA ARG A 813 -10.20 -5.36 -10.15
C ARG A 813 -11.49 -6.04 -9.71
N TYR A 814 -12.63 -5.42 -9.99
CA TYR A 814 -13.94 -6.01 -9.68
C TYR A 814 -14.14 -7.37 -10.36
N GLN A 815 -13.73 -7.50 -11.62
CA GLN A 815 -13.78 -8.75 -12.35
C GLN A 815 -12.91 -9.85 -11.75
N ASN A 816 -11.70 -9.50 -11.30
CA ASN A 816 -10.82 -10.44 -10.62
C ASN A 816 -11.35 -10.82 -9.22
N LEU A 817 -11.90 -9.86 -8.47
CA LEU A 817 -12.53 -10.11 -7.17
C LEU A 817 -13.69 -11.11 -7.26
N HIS A 818 -14.39 -11.08 -8.38
CA HIS A 818 -15.52 -11.97 -8.68
C HIS A 818 -15.19 -12.95 -9.81
N ALA A 819 -13.94 -13.44 -9.86
CA ALA A 819 -13.45 -14.30 -10.94
C ALA A 819 -14.32 -15.55 -11.12
N ASP A 820 -14.82 -16.13 -10.02
CA ASP A 820 -15.63 -17.35 -10.05
C ASP A 820 -16.99 -17.14 -10.72
N GLN A 821 -17.57 -15.95 -10.54
CA GLN A 821 -18.89 -15.61 -11.05
C GLN A 821 -18.82 -14.97 -12.44
N ILE A 822 -17.74 -14.24 -12.75
CA ILE A 822 -17.63 -13.43 -13.97
C ILE A 822 -16.67 -14.06 -14.99
N LEU A 823 -15.50 -14.52 -14.56
CA LEU A 823 -14.41 -14.91 -15.45
C LEU A 823 -14.44 -16.41 -15.80
N LYS A 824 -14.55 -17.29 -14.80
CA LYS A 824 -14.59 -18.74 -15.00
C LYS A 824 -15.70 -19.17 -15.99
N PRO A 825 -16.94 -18.66 -15.91
CA PRO A 825 -18.00 -19.05 -16.85
C PRO A 825 -17.73 -18.56 -18.28
N ALA A 826 -16.93 -17.51 -18.45
CA ALA A 826 -16.50 -16.99 -19.74
C ALA A 826 -15.21 -17.65 -20.27
N GLY A 827 -14.65 -18.63 -19.56
CA GLY A 827 -13.38 -19.27 -19.91
C GLY A 827 -12.17 -18.34 -19.75
N LEU A 828 -12.31 -17.26 -18.97
CA LEU A 828 -11.28 -16.28 -18.72
C LEU A 828 -10.61 -16.55 -17.38
N THR A 829 -9.30 -16.32 -17.31
CA THR A 829 -8.51 -16.44 -16.08
C THR A 829 -8.16 -15.08 -15.48
N VAL A 830 -8.33 -13.99 -16.23
CA VAL A 830 -8.00 -12.63 -15.81
C VAL A 830 -9.05 -11.64 -16.29
N GLY A 831 -9.32 -10.64 -15.46
CA GLY A 831 -10.19 -9.51 -15.75
C GLY A 831 -9.76 -8.77 -17.01
N THR A 832 -10.74 -8.35 -17.80
CA THR A 832 -10.53 -7.72 -19.11
C THR A 832 -10.68 -6.20 -19.05
N GLY A 833 -11.18 -5.66 -17.93
CA GLY A 833 -11.61 -4.27 -17.81
C GLY A 833 -12.73 -3.90 -18.79
N PHE A 834 -13.42 -4.91 -19.34
CA PHE A 834 -14.52 -4.77 -20.29
C PHE A 834 -15.85 -5.12 -19.62
N PHE A 835 -16.82 -4.20 -19.64
CA PHE A 835 -18.14 -4.41 -19.06
C PHE A 835 -19.06 -5.19 -20.00
N GLY A 836 -18.61 -6.41 -20.34
CA GLY A 836 -19.28 -7.36 -21.23
C GLY A 836 -20.47 -8.07 -20.58
N ALA A 837 -21.09 -8.98 -21.34
CA ALA A 837 -22.34 -9.64 -20.97
C ALA A 837 -22.25 -10.37 -19.61
N ALA A 838 -21.16 -11.07 -19.33
CA ALA A 838 -20.95 -11.78 -18.06
C ALA A 838 -20.88 -10.81 -16.87
N THR A 839 -20.06 -9.76 -16.98
CA THR A 839 -19.93 -8.73 -15.93
C THR A 839 -21.25 -8.02 -15.68
N ARG A 840 -21.99 -7.67 -16.73
CA ARG A 840 -23.31 -7.03 -16.61
C ARG A 840 -24.33 -7.93 -15.95
N ALA A 841 -24.40 -9.20 -16.36
CA ALA A 841 -25.33 -10.16 -15.78
C ALA A 841 -25.11 -10.30 -14.27
N TYR A 842 -23.84 -10.41 -13.86
CA TYR A 842 -23.50 -10.50 -12.44
C TYR A 842 -23.80 -9.20 -11.69
N VAL A 843 -23.35 -8.04 -12.19
CA VAL A 843 -23.61 -6.74 -11.55
C VAL A 843 -25.12 -6.48 -11.41
N ASN A 844 -25.91 -6.76 -12.45
CA ASN A 844 -27.37 -6.63 -12.39
C ASN A 844 -28.03 -7.56 -11.37
N SER A 845 -27.39 -8.66 -10.98
CA SER A 845 -27.92 -9.63 -10.02
C SER A 845 -27.63 -9.29 -8.55
N VAL A 846 -26.67 -8.39 -8.29
CA VAL A 846 -26.21 -8.06 -6.93
C VAL A 846 -26.48 -6.61 -6.52
N GLN A 847 -27.08 -5.82 -7.41
CA GLN A 847 -27.42 -4.41 -7.19
C GLN A 847 -28.78 -4.19 -6.51
#